data_AF-A0A397GEQ5-F1
#
_entry.id   AF-A0A397GEQ5-F1
#
_cell.length_a   1.000
_cell.length_b   1.000
_cell.length_c   1.000
_cell.angle_alpha   90.00
_cell.angle_beta   90.00
_cell.angle_gamma   90.00
#
_symmetry.space_group_name_H-M   'P 1'
#
loop_
_entity.id
_entity.type
_entity.pdbx_description
1 polymer ?
#
loop_
_entity_poly.entity_id
_entity_poly.type
_entity_poly.pdbx_seq_one_letter_code
_entity_poly.pdbx_strand_id
1 'polypeptide(L)'
;MLSTFRSIRFGLLVGIGGGVPTPKVDIRLGDVVVSTPTGEFGGVVQYDFGKAVSGGLFQRTGSLNKPPQILLTAVSRLQSDQMMLEVNRIPQILLQMVERYPNMQSNFACRGQDEDRLFESVPRAPRRRHGPVVHYGLIASGNQVIKDGRTRDKLAQELGILCFEMEAAGLMDNFPCLVVRGICDYADSHKNKQWQGHAAATAAAYTKELLSVIHPHHVLGTQTVVSGINSDPSYSLDFEQNEPLFLVPGRRNDGFVVRQKICDEFESLLDAEKNGSNVRIALFGMGGCGKTELALHFAYAWRGKCRVFWANCTSKQEFMADYSDIAVRVGLASATTAQHHAGTLLKEWLDSTKSGNWRMILDASDNWEEMFAYLEAFLPIHRGTIVFTSRDRRILDILETKLIHPSFAINVNGMDRDEALDMFRSLATECSDKAAIIELLDFLQYLPLAIKHAAGYISFTRTNVNHYLEGLKGNSALTWQLFECGPMPINLDTRLQLPIARTWDMSFAKIREQNTIAADLLGTLSFLNCESIPKDLLLVCGVNIFGLKQMSDFEMAMGVLMAFSLVSHRIDRTREIYQVHSIVSLAANTWFANNDPEKISHIYGIALSLVSEAFMQHSTESFLIQTEDLRHLKTLLPQADAVLKDRSTLALPSDSSFEAKKMRLTYESAKTRLLSGQHVDVEQLMLSCHDYYEEHRYSFPSERTQTMIALGLINKELGSYDRAMQWYKKAINAFSDLPEQSAVTKSVILVNQGNIFREQGDFQAAERAYGEAFSICEKGEPLYKEAKLHIISCQGSMLSAQGEMSQALRKFQDALQGWRTYGEHDQRANFVLADMAAIHAQRGEREAVRKYDEAIDGTIKNLGKEHPRTLLMKADRGRAYALVGEREKALVELENVYKQQLKVLGPAHVKTMSTKHNMGVVLSQLARFDEAQKAFDEVLEFYEKAASDPQLPLGYYYTLKSRADVLREQGDHASALEDYKRSYGARCLCDETSPFLFSIELAKADLFIELGMLEKAERTLADLDRVRKRMDKDLYLIKSFEETVKYLNTARAESKGFAMRINNLWMDFMQRAKRHRRDEE
;
A
#
# COMPACT_ATOMS: atom_id res chain seq x y z
N MET A 1 22.32 -11.92 -7.42
CA MET A 1 21.10 -11.48 -8.14
C MET A 1 19.83 -11.92 -7.41
N LEU A 2 19.58 -13.22 -7.25
CA LEU A 2 18.36 -13.74 -6.59
C LEU A 2 18.23 -13.38 -5.09
N SER A 3 19.35 -13.15 -4.39
CA SER A 3 19.38 -12.69 -2.99
C SER A 3 18.84 -11.25 -2.82
N THR A 4 19.09 -10.40 -3.82
CA THR A 4 18.69 -8.98 -3.84
C THR A 4 17.31 -8.79 -4.47
N PHE A 5 16.99 -9.55 -5.52
CA PHE A 5 15.78 -9.39 -6.32
C PHE A 5 14.88 -10.63 -6.23
N ARG A 6 14.11 -10.73 -5.14
CA ARG A 6 13.28 -11.91 -4.83
C ARG A 6 12.06 -12.10 -5.74
N SER A 7 11.67 -11.06 -6.48
CA SER A 7 10.52 -11.08 -7.39
C SER A 7 10.84 -11.62 -8.79
N ILE A 8 12.10 -11.99 -9.09
CA ILE A 8 12.47 -12.55 -10.38
C ILE A 8 11.76 -13.90 -10.60
N ARG A 9 11.15 -14.06 -11.77
CA ARG A 9 10.34 -15.24 -12.15
C ARG A 9 11.06 -16.14 -13.17
N PHE A 10 11.81 -15.56 -14.10
CA PHE A 10 12.62 -16.25 -15.10
C PHE A 10 13.69 -15.31 -15.67
N GLY A 11 14.65 -15.88 -16.39
CA GLY A 11 15.71 -15.15 -17.11
C GLY A 11 15.67 -15.33 -18.62
N LEU A 12 16.36 -14.44 -19.33
CA LEU A 12 16.65 -14.56 -20.75
C LEU A 12 18.15 -14.35 -20.93
N LEU A 13 18.86 -15.36 -21.45
CA LEU A 13 20.29 -15.28 -21.72
C LEU A 13 20.48 -14.96 -23.20
N VAL A 14 20.68 -13.69 -23.50
CA VAL A 14 20.76 -13.16 -24.87
C VAL A 14 22.18 -12.79 -25.20
N GLY A 15 22.68 -13.20 -26.37
CA GLY A 15 24.03 -12.84 -26.80
C GLY A 15 24.38 -13.46 -28.14
N ILE A 16 25.65 -13.76 -28.34
CA ILE A 16 26.18 -14.28 -29.60
C ILE A 16 26.70 -15.71 -29.45
N GLY A 17 26.70 -16.46 -30.54
CA GLY A 17 27.24 -17.82 -30.59
C GLY A 17 27.82 -18.17 -31.95
N GLY A 18 28.58 -19.26 -31.99
CA GLY A 18 29.11 -19.83 -33.23
C GLY A 18 28.13 -20.81 -33.85
N GLY A 19 27.68 -20.57 -35.07
CA GLY A 19 26.67 -21.38 -35.75
C GLY A 19 27.23 -22.69 -36.29
N VAL A 20 26.36 -23.70 -36.37
CA VAL A 20 26.70 -25.03 -36.85
C VAL A 20 25.83 -25.36 -38.07
N PRO A 21 26.26 -24.98 -39.29
CA PRO A 21 25.50 -25.29 -40.50
C PRO A 21 25.62 -26.78 -40.81
N THR A 22 24.50 -27.40 -41.17
CA THR A 22 24.43 -28.81 -41.59
C THR A 22 23.68 -28.92 -42.92
N PRO A 23 23.77 -30.06 -43.65
CA PRO A 23 22.97 -30.26 -44.86
C PRO A 23 21.45 -30.17 -44.62
N LYS A 24 20.99 -30.39 -43.39
CA LYS A 24 19.56 -30.33 -43.00
C LYS A 24 19.14 -28.94 -42.51
N VAL A 25 20.07 -28.18 -41.92
CA VAL A 25 19.80 -26.87 -41.33
C VAL A 25 20.82 -25.86 -41.85
N ASP A 26 20.38 -25.01 -42.77
CA ASP A 26 21.16 -23.90 -43.30
C ASP A 26 21.19 -22.75 -42.27
N ILE A 27 22.13 -22.77 -41.32
CA ILE A 27 22.40 -21.65 -40.38
C ILE A 27 23.36 -20.66 -41.04
N ARG A 28 23.10 -19.35 -40.94
CA ARG A 28 23.93 -18.27 -41.49
C ARG A 28 24.30 -17.20 -40.47
N LEU A 29 25.34 -16.41 -40.78
CA LEU A 29 25.69 -15.24 -39.97
C LEU A 29 24.51 -14.26 -39.90
N GLY A 30 24.24 -13.75 -38.70
CA GLY A 30 23.11 -12.89 -38.40
C GLY A 30 21.80 -13.62 -38.11
N ASP A 31 21.70 -14.95 -38.29
CA ASP A 31 20.55 -15.75 -37.84
C ASP A 31 20.48 -15.83 -36.29
N VAL A 32 19.35 -16.30 -35.77
CA VAL A 32 19.14 -16.52 -34.33
C VAL A 32 18.90 -17.99 -34.05
N VAL A 33 19.54 -18.53 -33.02
CA VAL A 33 19.27 -19.86 -32.46
C VAL A 33 18.65 -19.69 -31.08
N VAL A 34 17.53 -20.38 -30.84
CA VAL A 34 16.77 -20.34 -29.58
C VAL A 34 16.77 -21.74 -28.98
N SER A 35 17.17 -21.85 -27.71
CA SER A 35 17.24 -23.14 -27.01
C SER A 35 15.85 -23.75 -26.83
N THR A 36 15.57 -24.87 -27.48
CA THR A 36 14.32 -25.63 -27.27
C THR A 36 14.62 -27.08 -26.89
N PRO A 37 13.85 -27.69 -25.97
CA PRO A 37 14.07 -29.09 -25.57
C PRO A 37 13.98 -30.04 -26.77
N THR A 38 14.92 -30.97 -26.90
CA THR A 38 14.86 -32.02 -27.93
C THR A 38 15.35 -33.36 -27.36
N GLY A 39 14.57 -34.42 -27.57
CA GLY A 39 14.90 -35.76 -27.08
C GLY A 39 15.20 -35.78 -25.58
N GLU A 40 16.43 -36.17 -25.24
CA GLU A 40 16.93 -36.32 -23.86
C GLU A 40 17.46 -35.01 -23.24
N PHE A 41 17.52 -33.90 -24.00
CA PHE A 41 18.15 -32.65 -23.56
C PHE A 41 17.13 -31.51 -23.36
N GLY A 42 17.31 -30.74 -22.28
CA GLY A 42 16.44 -29.63 -21.89
C GLY A 42 16.49 -28.39 -22.79
N GLY A 43 17.34 -28.36 -23.81
CA GLY A 43 17.51 -27.23 -24.75
C GLY A 43 18.93 -26.70 -24.82
N VAL A 44 19.74 -26.98 -23.80
CA VAL A 44 21.18 -26.74 -23.78
C VAL A 44 21.87 -28.04 -23.38
N VAL A 45 23.02 -28.32 -23.98
CA VAL A 45 23.88 -29.46 -23.64
C VAL A 45 25.26 -28.97 -23.24
N GLN A 46 25.73 -29.37 -22.05
CA GLN A 46 27.11 -29.11 -21.65
C GLN A 46 28.04 -30.12 -22.32
N TYR A 47 28.76 -29.69 -23.35
CA TYR A 47 29.44 -30.63 -24.26
C TYR A 47 30.80 -31.12 -23.73
N ASP A 48 31.40 -30.38 -22.78
CA ASP A 48 32.75 -30.61 -22.23
C ASP A 48 32.76 -31.16 -20.79
N PHE A 49 31.61 -31.55 -20.24
CA PHE A 49 31.46 -32.10 -18.89
C PHE A 49 31.00 -33.57 -18.88
N GLY A 50 31.76 -34.44 -18.22
CA GLY A 50 31.56 -35.90 -18.30
C GLY A 50 32.77 -36.70 -17.82
N LYS A 51 32.68 -38.03 -17.89
CA LYS A 51 33.72 -38.99 -17.50
C LYS A 51 34.52 -39.45 -18.71
N ALA A 52 35.85 -39.44 -18.60
CA ALA A 52 36.72 -40.13 -19.56
C ALA A 52 36.71 -41.64 -19.28
N VAL A 53 36.41 -42.45 -20.30
CA VAL A 53 36.36 -43.92 -20.23
C VAL A 53 37.56 -44.51 -20.97
N SER A 54 37.98 -45.72 -20.59
CA SER A 54 39.12 -46.43 -21.20
C SER A 54 38.99 -46.49 -22.73
N GLY A 55 40.05 -46.09 -23.45
CA GLY A 55 40.07 -46.02 -24.92
C GLY A 55 39.89 -44.61 -25.51
N GLY A 56 39.87 -43.56 -24.69
CA GLY A 56 39.78 -42.16 -25.16
C GLY A 56 38.35 -41.71 -25.48
N LEU A 57 37.34 -42.47 -25.04
CA LEU A 57 35.93 -42.15 -25.22
C LEU A 57 35.43 -41.27 -24.06
N PHE A 58 34.74 -40.18 -24.38
CA PHE A 58 34.17 -39.26 -23.39
C PHE A 58 32.67 -39.53 -23.22
N GLN A 59 32.26 -39.90 -22.00
CA GLN A 59 30.87 -40.17 -21.65
C GLN A 59 30.29 -39.00 -20.86
N ARG A 60 29.29 -38.31 -21.43
CA ARG A 60 28.60 -37.20 -20.78
C ARG A 60 27.71 -37.73 -19.64
N THR A 61 27.73 -37.07 -18.49
CA THR A 61 26.99 -37.50 -17.29
C THR A 61 26.16 -36.32 -16.76
N GLY A 62 24.89 -36.23 -17.19
CA GLY A 62 23.95 -35.22 -16.71
C GLY A 62 23.11 -34.58 -17.83
N SER A 63 21.97 -33.99 -17.46
CA SER A 63 21.14 -33.15 -18.31
C SER A 63 20.85 -31.83 -17.61
N LEU A 64 20.89 -30.72 -18.37
CA LEU A 64 20.57 -29.39 -17.84
C LEU A 64 19.05 -29.19 -17.80
N ASN A 65 18.60 -28.34 -16.87
CA ASN A 65 17.20 -27.96 -16.75
C ASN A 65 16.62 -27.38 -18.05
N LYS A 66 15.30 -27.55 -18.26
CA LYS A 66 14.58 -27.00 -19.41
C LYS A 66 14.13 -25.54 -19.18
N PRO A 67 13.98 -24.71 -20.23
CA PRO A 67 13.42 -23.37 -20.09
C PRO A 67 12.02 -23.38 -19.44
N PRO A 68 11.66 -22.32 -18.69
CA PRO A 68 10.33 -22.15 -18.11
C PRO A 68 9.19 -22.33 -19.11
N GLN A 69 8.10 -22.96 -18.66
CA GLN A 69 6.95 -23.23 -19.52
C GLN A 69 6.34 -21.96 -20.14
N ILE A 70 6.33 -20.85 -19.41
CA ILE A 70 5.84 -19.56 -19.94
C ILE A 70 6.65 -19.09 -21.15
N LEU A 71 7.97 -19.32 -21.14
CA LEU A 71 8.85 -18.97 -22.26
C LEU A 71 8.68 -19.96 -23.42
N LEU A 72 8.54 -21.27 -23.12
CA LEU A 72 8.27 -22.28 -24.14
C LEU A 72 6.94 -22.04 -24.87
N THR A 73 5.88 -21.68 -24.13
CA THR A 73 4.58 -21.34 -24.73
C THR A 73 4.69 -20.11 -25.65
N ALA A 74 5.46 -19.10 -25.25
CA ALA A 74 5.71 -17.92 -26.07
C ALA A 74 6.52 -18.27 -27.34
N VAL A 75 7.54 -19.12 -27.22
CA VAL A 75 8.33 -19.64 -28.34
C VAL A 75 7.44 -20.43 -29.32
N SER A 76 6.60 -21.35 -28.83
CA SER A 76 5.68 -22.13 -29.66
C SER A 76 4.67 -21.25 -30.41
N ARG A 77 4.20 -20.17 -29.77
CA ARG A 77 3.32 -19.18 -30.40
C ARG A 77 4.03 -18.45 -31.55
N LEU A 78 5.23 -17.91 -31.29
CA LEU A 78 6.02 -17.25 -32.35
C LEU A 78 6.38 -18.18 -33.49
N GLN A 79 6.74 -19.44 -33.19
CA GLN A 79 7.02 -20.44 -34.22
C GLN A 79 5.77 -20.73 -35.07
N SER A 80 4.59 -20.78 -34.46
CA SER A 80 3.31 -20.96 -35.19
C SER A 80 2.98 -19.74 -36.05
N ASP A 81 3.12 -18.53 -35.51
CA ASP A 81 2.87 -17.27 -36.24
C ASP A 81 3.81 -17.12 -37.45
N GLN A 82 5.09 -17.50 -37.30
CA GLN A 82 6.07 -17.53 -38.39
C GLN A 82 5.73 -18.55 -39.48
N MET A 83 5.13 -19.69 -39.12
CA MET A 83 4.70 -20.71 -40.08
C MET A 83 3.39 -20.34 -40.80
N MET A 84 2.43 -19.73 -40.09
CA MET A 84 1.10 -19.44 -40.64
C MET A 84 0.99 -18.09 -41.35
N LEU A 85 1.65 -17.06 -40.84
CA LEU A 85 1.48 -15.68 -41.29
C LEU A 85 2.70 -15.14 -42.05
N GLU A 86 3.80 -15.90 -42.09
CA GLU A 86 5.12 -15.46 -42.59
C GLU A 86 5.62 -14.14 -41.97
N VAL A 87 5.10 -13.77 -40.79
CA VAL A 87 5.47 -12.53 -40.09
C VAL A 87 6.76 -12.75 -39.30
N ASN A 88 7.81 -12.03 -39.66
CA ASN A 88 9.04 -11.90 -38.88
C ASN A 88 9.28 -10.42 -38.58
N ARG A 89 9.16 -10.01 -37.31
CA ARG A 89 9.32 -8.59 -36.93
C ARG A 89 10.78 -8.19 -36.71
N ILE A 90 11.71 -9.15 -36.68
CA ILE A 90 13.14 -8.89 -36.47
C ILE A 90 13.67 -7.82 -37.45
N PRO A 91 13.47 -7.89 -38.78
CA PRO A 91 13.97 -6.87 -39.70
C PRO A 91 13.40 -5.48 -39.42
N GLN A 92 12.11 -5.39 -39.05
CA GLN A 92 11.46 -4.12 -38.72
C GLN A 92 12.04 -3.52 -37.42
N ILE A 93 12.28 -4.35 -36.41
CA ILE A 93 12.87 -3.93 -35.13
C ILE A 93 14.31 -3.43 -35.36
N LEU A 94 15.08 -4.10 -36.22
CA LEU A 94 16.44 -3.69 -36.59
C LEU A 94 16.44 -2.36 -37.36
N LEU A 95 15.49 -2.14 -38.26
CA LEU A 95 15.32 -0.86 -38.97
C LEU A 95 14.99 0.27 -38.00
N GLN A 96 14.02 0.07 -37.11
CA GLN A 96 13.66 1.05 -36.06
C GLN A 96 14.84 1.39 -35.15
N MET A 97 15.70 0.41 -34.83
CA MET A 97 16.90 0.65 -34.04
C MET A 97 17.86 1.61 -34.76
N VAL A 98 18.11 1.39 -36.06
CA VAL A 98 19.00 2.25 -36.87
C VAL A 98 18.40 3.64 -37.06
N GLU A 99 17.09 3.75 -37.29
CA GLU A 99 16.38 5.03 -37.41
C GLU A 99 16.48 5.86 -36.11
N ARG A 100 16.27 5.21 -34.96
CA ARG A 100 16.31 5.88 -33.65
C ARG A 100 17.73 6.20 -33.19
N TYR A 101 18.72 5.40 -33.60
CA TYR A 101 20.12 5.55 -33.20
C TYR A 101 21.05 5.42 -34.42
N PRO A 102 21.18 6.47 -35.26
CA PRO A 102 21.95 6.40 -36.52
C PRO A 102 23.41 5.95 -36.34
N ASN A 103 24.05 6.30 -35.22
CA ASN A 103 25.43 5.90 -34.91
C ASN A 103 25.62 4.37 -34.82
N MET A 104 24.55 3.62 -34.52
CA MET A 104 24.59 2.15 -34.46
C MET A 104 24.70 1.49 -35.84
N GLN A 105 24.43 2.21 -36.93
CA GLN A 105 24.48 1.66 -38.29
C GLN A 105 25.86 1.09 -38.64
N SER A 106 26.94 1.75 -38.20
CA SER A 106 28.33 1.37 -38.50
C SER A 106 28.73 -0.03 -38.00
N ASN A 107 28.19 -0.45 -36.86
CA ASN A 107 28.60 -1.69 -36.16
C ASN A 107 27.49 -2.75 -36.07
N PHE A 108 26.23 -2.39 -36.32
CA PHE A 108 25.07 -3.27 -36.09
C PHE A 108 24.20 -3.50 -37.33
N ALA A 109 24.47 -2.83 -38.46
CA ALA A 109 23.75 -3.08 -39.72
C ALA A 109 24.12 -4.42 -40.36
N CYS A 110 23.19 -4.99 -41.12
CA CYS A 110 23.44 -6.21 -41.91
C CYS A 110 24.40 -5.89 -43.05
N ARG A 111 25.47 -6.69 -43.21
CA ARG A 111 26.48 -6.49 -44.26
C ARG A 111 26.19 -7.24 -45.57
N GLY A 112 25.02 -7.88 -45.67
CA GLY A 112 24.57 -8.59 -46.87
C GLY A 112 25.03 -10.05 -46.93
N GLN A 113 24.41 -10.83 -47.83
CA GLN A 113 24.67 -12.28 -47.96
C GLN A 113 26.03 -12.59 -48.59
N ASP A 114 26.67 -11.62 -49.26
CA ASP A 114 27.97 -11.79 -49.94
C ASP A 114 29.16 -11.83 -48.96
N GLU A 115 28.94 -11.32 -47.74
CA GLU A 115 29.91 -11.37 -46.63
C GLU A 115 29.69 -12.56 -45.69
N ASP A 116 28.68 -13.40 -45.95
CA ASP A 116 28.43 -14.65 -45.24
C ASP A 116 29.27 -15.80 -45.83
N ARG A 117 30.46 -16.03 -45.25
CA ARG A 117 31.44 -17.00 -45.75
C ARG A 117 31.61 -18.16 -44.78
N LEU A 118 31.34 -19.38 -45.25
CA LEU A 118 31.58 -20.62 -44.52
C LEU A 118 32.94 -21.19 -44.93
N PHE A 119 34.00 -20.82 -44.20
CA PHE A 119 35.41 -21.20 -44.45
C PHE A 119 35.98 -20.69 -45.80
N GLU A 120 37.30 -20.84 -46.02
CA GLU A 120 38.02 -20.33 -47.21
C GLU A 120 37.28 -20.61 -48.53
N SER A 121 36.66 -19.57 -49.07
CA SER A 121 36.21 -19.45 -50.47
C SER A 121 35.14 -20.42 -50.98
N VAL A 122 34.12 -20.76 -50.19
CA VAL A 122 32.87 -21.35 -50.73
C VAL A 122 31.72 -20.32 -50.66
N PRO A 123 31.39 -19.65 -51.78
CA PRO A 123 30.18 -18.83 -51.87
C PRO A 123 28.95 -19.72 -51.67
N ARG A 124 28.07 -19.33 -50.74
CA ARG A 124 26.81 -20.05 -50.50
C ARG A 124 25.75 -19.52 -51.46
N ALA A 125 24.91 -20.40 -52.00
CA ALA A 125 23.78 -19.97 -52.83
C ALA A 125 22.90 -18.97 -52.04
N PRO A 126 22.45 -17.86 -52.66
CA PRO A 126 21.64 -16.86 -51.98
C PRO A 126 20.32 -17.47 -51.49
N ARG A 127 19.90 -17.12 -50.27
CA ARG A 127 18.59 -17.53 -49.74
C ARG A 127 17.50 -16.76 -50.48
N ARG A 128 16.37 -17.43 -50.75
CA ARG A 128 15.15 -16.78 -51.26
C ARG A 128 14.59 -15.70 -50.32
N ARG A 129 14.85 -15.80 -49.01
CA ARG A 129 14.38 -14.84 -47.99
C ARG A 129 15.51 -13.88 -47.62
N HIS A 130 15.22 -12.58 -47.66
CA HIS A 130 16.12 -11.52 -47.22
C HIS A 130 15.90 -11.24 -45.73
N GLY A 131 16.90 -11.53 -44.90
CA GLY A 131 16.92 -11.23 -43.47
C GLY A 131 17.21 -12.44 -42.57
N PRO A 132 17.34 -12.21 -41.25
CA PRO A 132 17.65 -13.26 -40.27
C PRO A 132 16.57 -14.34 -40.16
N VAL A 133 16.99 -15.60 -40.05
CA VAL A 133 16.12 -16.75 -39.78
C VAL A 133 16.27 -17.20 -38.33
N VAL A 134 15.16 -17.59 -37.72
CA VAL A 134 15.14 -18.15 -36.35
C VAL A 134 15.15 -19.67 -36.43
N HIS A 135 16.10 -20.29 -35.73
CA HIS A 135 16.26 -21.74 -35.62
C HIS A 135 16.00 -22.17 -34.17
N TYR A 136 15.23 -23.24 -34.00
CA TYR A 136 14.85 -23.76 -32.68
C TYR A 136 15.50 -25.13 -32.48
N GLY A 137 16.35 -25.28 -31.46
CA GLY A 137 17.00 -26.56 -31.17
C GLY A 137 18.08 -26.47 -30.10
N LEU A 138 18.99 -27.45 -30.08
CA LEU A 138 19.99 -27.57 -29.04
C LEU A 138 21.14 -26.59 -29.20
N ILE A 139 21.51 -25.96 -28.09
CA ILE A 139 22.69 -25.11 -27.97
C ILE A 139 23.76 -25.85 -27.15
N ALA A 140 24.97 -25.95 -27.68
CA ALA A 140 26.11 -26.50 -26.96
C ALA A 140 26.76 -25.41 -26.10
N SER A 141 26.89 -25.67 -24.80
CA SER A 141 27.50 -24.76 -23.83
C SER A 141 28.73 -25.41 -23.19
N GLY A 142 29.81 -24.65 -22.97
CA GLY A 142 31.01 -25.18 -22.33
C GLY A 142 32.06 -24.10 -22.06
N ASN A 143 33.05 -24.43 -21.25
CA ASN A 143 34.15 -23.54 -20.90
C ASN A 143 35.26 -23.52 -21.97
N GLN A 144 35.24 -24.46 -22.90
CA GLN A 144 36.16 -24.50 -24.03
C GLN A 144 35.65 -23.69 -25.23
N VAL A 145 36.57 -23.11 -26.01
CA VAL A 145 36.25 -22.44 -27.28
C VAL A 145 36.48 -23.43 -28.41
N ILE A 146 35.45 -23.75 -29.19
CA ILE A 146 35.62 -24.54 -30.41
C ILE A 146 36.16 -23.64 -31.53
N LYS A 147 37.31 -24.02 -32.08
CA LYS A 147 37.98 -23.35 -33.22
C LYS A 147 38.39 -24.33 -34.32
N ASP A 148 37.88 -25.55 -34.28
CA ASP A 148 38.18 -26.59 -35.26
C ASP A 148 36.87 -27.10 -35.87
N GLY A 149 36.71 -26.89 -37.17
CA GLY A 149 35.51 -27.27 -37.92
C GLY A 149 35.26 -28.79 -37.89
N ARG A 150 36.30 -29.62 -37.80
CA ARG A 150 36.12 -31.09 -37.70
C ARG A 150 35.53 -31.50 -36.36
N THR A 151 36.03 -30.91 -35.27
CA THR A 151 35.49 -31.11 -33.92
C THR A 151 34.05 -30.60 -33.81
N ARG A 152 33.76 -29.42 -34.39
CA ARG A 152 32.40 -28.88 -34.51
C ARG A 152 31.47 -29.86 -35.22
N ASP A 153 31.84 -30.34 -36.41
CA ASP A 153 31.00 -31.23 -37.22
C ASP A 153 30.78 -32.58 -36.55
N LYS A 154 31.79 -33.12 -35.85
CA LYS A 154 31.66 -34.33 -35.03
C LYS A 154 30.64 -34.15 -33.91
N LEU A 155 30.74 -33.07 -33.13
CA LEU A 155 29.80 -32.76 -32.06
C LEU A 155 28.38 -32.48 -32.59
N ALA A 156 28.27 -31.85 -33.77
CA ALA A 156 27.00 -31.63 -34.46
C ALA A 156 26.31 -32.95 -34.83
N GLN A 157 27.06 -33.92 -35.37
CA GLN A 157 26.54 -35.24 -35.72
C GLN A 157 26.16 -36.07 -34.49
N GLU A 158 26.96 -35.99 -33.41
CA GLU A 158 26.70 -36.72 -32.17
C GLU A 158 25.50 -36.18 -31.39
N LEU A 159 25.35 -34.84 -31.31
CA LEU A 159 24.40 -34.19 -30.39
C LEU A 159 23.25 -33.47 -31.08
N GLY A 160 23.31 -33.23 -32.40
CA GLY A 160 22.29 -32.46 -33.11
C GLY A 160 22.26 -30.97 -32.74
N ILE A 161 23.40 -30.40 -32.33
CA ILE A 161 23.51 -29.00 -31.89
C ILE A 161 23.50 -28.01 -33.06
N LEU A 162 22.94 -26.82 -32.82
CA LEU A 162 22.79 -25.75 -33.80
C LEU A 162 23.77 -24.59 -33.61
N CYS A 163 24.23 -24.35 -32.39
CA CYS A 163 25.30 -23.38 -32.12
C CYS A 163 26.09 -23.70 -30.86
N PHE A 164 27.27 -23.09 -30.74
CA PHE A 164 28.13 -23.08 -29.56
C PHE A 164 28.08 -21.75 -28.85
N GLU A 165 28.02 -21.79 -27.52
CA GLU A 165 28.17 -20.64 -26.63
C GLU A 165 28.88 -21.09 -25.32
N MET A 166 29.15 -20.17 -24.38
CA MET A 166 30.09 -20.43 -23.27
C MET A 166 29.57 -20.13 -21.85
N GLU A 167 28.29 -19.80 -21.67
CA GLU A 167 27.79 -19.28 -20.39
C GLU A 167 26.57 -20.03 -19.85
N ALA A 168 25.73 -20.61 -20.71
CA ALA A 168 24.43 -21.13 -20.30
C ALA A 168 24.52 -22.33 -19.34
N ALA A 169 25.49 -23.22 -19.51
CA ALA A 169 25.64 -24.41 -18.66
C ALA A 169 25.88 -24.04 -17.19
N GLY A 170 26.58 -22.94 -16.90
CA GLY A 170 26.82 -22.48 -15.53
C GLY A 170 25.60 -21.82 -14.87
N LEU A 171 24.57 -21.48 -15.65
CA LEU A 171 23.41 -20.71 -15.20
C LEU A 171 22.12 -21.54 -15.16
N MET A 172 21.92 -22.42 -16.16
CA MET A 172 20.62 -23.01 -16.46
C MET A 172 20.06 -23.92 -15.36
N ASP A 173 20.91 -24.57 -14.57
CA ASP A 173 20.46 -25.42 -13.46
C ASP A 173 19.92 -24.62 -12.27
N ASN A 174 20.45 -23.43 -12.02
CA ASN A 174 20.12 -22.61 -10.84
C ASN A 174 19.25 -21.39 -11.16
N PHE A 175 19.08 -21.07 -12.44
CA PHE A 175 18.33 -19.91 -12.89
C PHE A 175 17.50 -20.27 -14.12
N PRO A 176 16.16 -20.43 -13.96
CA PRO A 176 15.29 -20.82 -15.06
C PRO A 176 15.31 -19.78 -16.18
N CYS A 177 15.95 -20.10 -17.31
CA CYS A 177 16.12 -19.17 -18.41
C CYS A 177 15.96 -19.81 -19.80
N LEU A 178 15.63 -18.98 -20.79
CA LEU A 178 15.73 -19.31 -22.21
C LEU A 178 17.01 -18.70 -22.79
N VAL A 179 17.74 -19.46 -23.61
CA VAL A 179 18.97 -19.00 -24.25
C VAL A 179 18.68 -18.61 -25.70
N VAL A 180 19.13 -17.42 -26.09
CA VAL A 180 18.95 -16.84 -27.42
C VAL A 180 20.31 -16.37 -27.92
N ARG A 181 20.81 -16.97 -29.01
CA ARG A 181 22.12 -16.64 -29.59
C ARG A 181 22.00 -16.17 -31.02
N GLY A 182 22.49 -14.97 -31.29
CA GLY A 182 22.73 -14.50 -32.64
C GLY A 182 24.02 -15.07 -33.19
N ILE A 183 24.03 -15.51 -34.44
CA ILE A 183 25.16 -16.21 -35.02
C ILE A 183 26.19 -15.21 -35.55
N CYS A 184 27.37 -15.18 -34.94
CA CYS A 184 28.44 -14.24 -35.29
C CYS A 184 29.66 -14.88 -35.98
N ASP A 185 29.85 -16.18 -35.84
CA ASP A 185 30.85 -16.98 -36.56
C ASP A 185 30.35 -18.43 -36.72
N TYR A 186 31.20 -19.34 -37.20
CA TYR A 186 30.85 -20.74 -37.45
C TYR A 186 31.59 -21.74 -36.56
N ALA A 187 32.08 -21.30 -35.39
CA ALA A 187 32.84 -22.16 -34.46
C ALA A 187 33.98 -22.95 -35.13
N ASP A 188 34.69 -22.30 -36.06
CA ASP A 188 35.87 -22.84 -36.74
C ASP A 188 37.08 -21.91 -36.50
N SER A 189 38.18 -22.11 -37.25
CA SER A 189 39.40 -21.35 -37.06
C SER A 189 39.24 -19.86 -37.38
N HIS A 190 38.16 -19.47 -38.07
CA HIS A 190 37.90 -18.11 -38.54
C HIS A 190 36.88 -17.39 -37.64
N LYS A 191 37.37 -16.47 -36.81
CA LYS A 191 36.50 -15.56 -36.06
C LYS A 191 36.03 -14.41 -36.94
N ASN A 192 34.72 -14.16 -36.97
CA ASN A 192 34.16 -13.04 -37.70
C ASN A 192 33.68 -11.93 -36.74
N LYS A 193 34.65 -11.11 -36.29
CA LYS A 193 34.38 -10.00 -35.35
C LYS A 193 33.43 -8.94 -35.92
N GLN A 194 33.35 -8.82 -37.25
CA GLN A 194 32.53 -7.81 -37.91
C GLN A 194 31.02 -8.09 -37.80
N TRP A 195 30.64 -9.36 -37.60
CA TRP A 195 29.24 -9.78 -37.45
C TRP A 195 28.74 -9.79 -36.00
N GLN A 196 29.61 -9.59 -35.01
CA GLN A 196 29.23 -9.66 -33.59
C GLN A 196 28.16 -8.63 -33.21
N GLY A 197 28.32 -7.38 -33.67
CA GLY A 197 27.33 -6.33 -33.41
C GLY A 197 25.97 -6.68 -34.03
N HIS A 198 25.95 -7.00 -35.32
CA HIS A 198 24.71 -7.38 -36.01
C HIS A 198 24.04 -8.61 -35.37
N ALA A 199 24.80 -9.66 -35.07
CA ALA A 199 24.29 -10.87 -34.43
C ALA A 199 23.68 -10.58 -33.04
N ALA A 200 24.34 -9.76 -32.21
CA ALA A 200 23.81 -9.34 -30.92
C ALA A 200 22.49 -8.55 -31.08
N ALA A 201 22.43 -7.65 -32.06
CA ALA A 201 21.20 -6.90 -32.36
C ALA A 201 20.07 -7.83 -32.81
N THR A 202 20.34 -8.83 -33.65
CA THR A 202 19.32 -9.80 -34.08
C THR A 202 18.81 -10.64 -32.90
N ALA A 203 19.68 -11.11 -32.02
CA ALA A 203 19.28 -11.85 -30.83
C ALA A 203 18.40 -11.00 -29.89
N ALA A 204 18.75 -9.72 -29.71
CA ALA A 204 17.95 -8.77 -28.94
C ALA A 204 16.61 -8.46 -29.61
N ALA A 205 16.58 -8.33 -30.93
CA ALA A 205 15.35 -8.10 -31.70
C ALA A 205 14.36 -9.27 -31.57
N TYR A 206 14.85 -10.52 -31.69
CA TYR A 206 14.03 -11.70 -31.41
C TYR A 206 13.51 -11.70 -29.96
N THR A 207 14.37 -11.36 -29.00
CA THR A 207 13.98 -11.32 -27.58
C THR A 207 12.89 -10.28 -27.33
N LYS A 208 12.95 -9.11 -27.99
CA LYS A 208 11.90 -8.09 -27.94
C LYS A 208 10.58 -8.61 -28.50
N GLU A 209 10.62 -9.34 -29.61
CA GLU A 209 9.45 -9.99 -30.20
C GLU A 209 8.86 -11.06 -29.26
N LEU A 210 9.70 -11.88 -28.63
CA LEU A 210 9.30 -12.87 -27.62
C LEU A 210 8.61 -12.22 -26.42
N LEU A 211 9.16 -11.14 -25.88
CA LEU A 211 8.55 -10.42 -24.77
C LEU A 211 7.20 -9.80 -25.14
N SER A 212 7.02 -9.39 -26.41
CA SER A 212 5.77 -8.78 -26.87
C SER A 212 4.56 -9.73 -26.88
N VAL A 213 4.79 -11.05 -26.90
CA VAL A 213 3.72 -12.06 -26.86
C VAL A 213 3.46 -12.61 -25.46
N ILE A 214 4.26 -12.23 -24.46
CA ILE A 214 4.10 -12.63 -23.06
C ILE A 214 3.27 -11.58 -22.32
N HIS A 215 2.06 -11.94 -21.90
CA HIS A 215 1.18 -11.04 -21.18
C HIS A 215 1.63 -10.86 -19.71
N PRO A 216 1.70 -9.63 -19.16
CA PRO A 216 2.12 -9.38 -17.76
C PRO A 216 1.35 -10.19 -16.72
N HIS A 217 0.04 -10.42 -16.95
CA HIS A 217 -0.79 -11.25 -16.09
C HIS A 217 -0.28 -12.70 -15.95
N HIS A 218 0.24 -13.31 -17.04
CA HIS A 218 0.78 -14.67 -17.00
C HIS A 218 2.12 -14.74 -16.23
N VAL A 219 2.89 -13.64 -16.24
CA VAL A 219 4.13 -13.53 -15.46
C VAL A 219 3.83 -13.47 -13.96
N LEU A 220 2.78 -12.75 -13.55
CA LEU A 220 2.36 -12.66 -12.15
C LEU A 220 1.87 -14.01 -11.58
N GLY A 221 1.29 -14.86 -12.43
CA GLY A 221 0.88 -16.23 -12.07
C GLY A 221 2.01 -17.26 -12.01
N THR A 222 3.21 -16.94 -12.51
CA THR A 222 4.38 -17.83 -12.45
C THR A 222 5.02 -17.76 -11.06
N GLN A 223 5.60 -18.83 -10.53
CA GLN A 223 6.33 -18.79 -9.24
C GLN A 223 7.62 -17.97 -9.33
N THR A 224 8.10 -17.41 -8.21
CA THR A 224 9.44 -16.77 -8.21
C THR A 224 10.51 -17.85 -8.18
N VAL A 225 11.65 -17.55 -8.78
CA VAL A 225 12.81 -18.45 -8.77
C VAL A 225 13.19 -18.82 -7.32
N VAL A 226 13.11 -17.85 -6.39
CA VAL A 226 13.36 -18.06 -4.96
C VAL A 226 12.35 -19.02 -4.31
N SER A 227 11.07 -18.95 -4.67
CA SER A 227 10.04 -19.86 -4.14
C SER A 227 10.16 -21.29 -4.67
N GLY A 228 10.59 -21.47 -5.93
CA GLY A 228 10.79 -22.78 -6.54
C GLY A 228 11.99 -23.53 -5.94
N ILE A 229 13.10 -22.83 -5.69
CA ILE A 229 14.31 -23.39 -5.07
C ILE A 229 14.03 -23.90 -3.65
N ASN A 230 13.18 -23.20 -2.88
CA ASN A 230 12.82 -23.59 -1.51
C ASN A 230 11.85 -24.78 -1.40
N SER A 231 11.35 -25.31 -2.54
CA SER A 231 10.35 -26.38 -2.58
C SER A 231 10.92 -27.77 -2.94
N ASP A 232 12.21 -27.86 -3.28
CA ASP A 232 12.90 -29.11 -3.58
C ASP A 232 13.76 -29.55 -2.37
N PRO A 233 13.43 -30.66 -1.70
CA PRO A 233 14.13 -31.11 -0.48
C PRO A 233 15.56 -31.60 -0.74
N SER A 234 16.01 -31.66 -2.00
CA SER A 234 17.36 -32.11 -2.39
C SER A 234 18.42 -31.00 -2.43
N TYR A 235 18.01 -29.73 -2.32
CA TYR A 235 18.91 -28.57 -2.28
C TYR A 235 18.73 -27.77 -0.99
N SER A 236 19.18 -28.32 0.14
CA SER A 236 19.50 -27.52 1.31
C SER A 236 20.82 -26.78 1.06
N LEU A 237 20.77 -25.69 0.31
CA LEU A 237 21.76 -24.64 0.47
C LEU A 237 21.39 -23.91 1.75
N ASP A 238 22.20 -24.14 2.80
CA ASP A 238 22.19 -23.40 4.05
C ASP A 238 22.44 -21.90 3.80
N PHE A 239 21.44 -21.18 3.32
CA PHE A 239 21.35 -19.73 3.53
C PHE A 239 20.56 -19.53 4.82
N GLU A 240 21.27 -19.74 5.93
CA GLU A 240 20.79 -19.39 7.26
C GLU A 240 20.27 -17.94 7.28
N GLN A 241 19.12 -17.82 7.94
CA GLN A 241 18.56 -16.59 8.50
C GLN A 241 19.42 -16.05 9.65
N ASN A 242 20.72 -15.82 9.45
CA ASN A 242 21.63 -15.40 10.52
C ASN A 242 22.16 -13.96 10.43
N GLU A 243 21.73 -13.14 9.47
CA GLU A 243 21.93 -11.69 9.60
C GLU A 243 20.80 -11.06 10.43
N PRO A 244 21.11 -10.37 11.55
CA PRO A 244 20.15 -9.56 12.27
C PRO A 244 19.47 -8.54 11.34
N LEU A 245 18.15 -8.38 11.50
CA LEU A 245 17.32 -7.55 10.63
C LEU A 245 17.83 -6.10 10.56
N PHE A 246 18.01 -5.60 9.33
CA PHE A 246 18.53 -4.25 9.05
C PHE A 246 17.49 -3.42 8.26
N LEU A 247 16.80 -2.51 8.94
CA LEU A 247 15.73 -1.66 8.40
C LEU A 247 16.14 -0.19 8.42
N VAL A 248 16.91 0.22 7.40
CA VAL A 248 17.44 1.58 7.28
C VAL A 248 17.11 2.11 5.87
N PRO A 249 16.51 3.31 5.72
CA PRO A 249 15.90 3.79 4.48
C PRO A 249 16.89 4.26 3.39
N GLY A 250 18.20 4.15 3.61
CA GLY A 250 19.23 4.68 2.71
C GLY A 250 20.42 3.75 2.53
N ARG A 251 21.10 3.88 1.38
CA ARG A 251 22.42 3.30 1.15
C ARG A 251 23.48 4.12 1.89
N ARG A 252 24.59 3.47 2.26
CA ARG A 252 25.77 4.19 2.77
C ARG A 252 26.21 5.20 1.71
N ASN A 253 26.48 6.43 2.13
CA ASN A 253 26.93 7.48 1.22
C ASN A 253 28.37 7.18 0.76
N ASP A 254 28.59 7.05 -0.54
CA ASP A 254 29.89 6.66 -1.12
C ASP A 254 30.98 7.75 -0.94
N GLY A 255 30.58 8.99 -0.66
CA GLY A 255 31.47 10.12 -0.34
C GLY A 255 31.44 10.57 1.13
N PHE A 256 31.03 9.70 2.06
CA PHE A 256 31.00 10.04 3.49
C PHE A 256 32.42 10.11 4.07
N VAL A 257 32.76 11.24 4.70
CA VAL A 257 34.01 11.41 5.44
C VAL A 257 33.78 11.08 6.92
N VAL A 258 34.57 10.13 7.42
CA VAL A 258 34.49 9.64 8.81
C VAL A 258 35.01 10.72 9.77
N ARG A 259 34.25 11.00 10.83
CA ARG A 259 34.57 12.04 11.81
C ARG A 259 35.09 11.42 13.09
N GLN A 260 36.38 11.11 13.12
CA GLN A 260 36.96 10.15 14.08
C GLN A 260 36.70 10.53 15.53
N LYS A 261 36.85 11.81 15.91
CA LYS A 261 36.60 12.26 17.29
C LYS A 261 35.17 12.00 17.77
N ILE A 262 34.19 12.24 16.89
CA ILE A 262 32.77 12.00 17.18
C ILE A 262 32.49 10.50 17.24
N CYS A 263 33.11 9.71 16.36
CA CYS A 263 33.00 8.25 16.39
C CYS A 263 33.58 7.67 17.69
N ASP A 264 34.75 8.14 18.12
CA ASP A 264 35.40 7.70 19.37
C ASP A 264 34.55 8.05 20.60
N GLU A 265 34.02 9.27 20.66
CA GLU A 265 33.10 9.72 21.72
C GLU A 265 31.83 8.86 21.74
N PHE A 266 31.22 8.62 20.58
CA PHE A 266 30.03 7.79 20.45
C PHE A 266 30.27 6.34 20.85
N GLU A 267 31.40 5.74 20.47
CA GLU A 267 31.78 4.39 20.90
C GLU A 267 31.98 4.31 22.42
N SER A 268 32.56 5.35 23.04
CA SER A 268 32.73 5.42 24.50
C SER A 268 31.39 5.44 25.25
N LEU A 269 30.36 6.09 24.70
CA LEU A 269 29.01 6.11 25.27
C LEU A 269 28.29 4.76 25.12
N LEU A 270 28.55 4.05 24.02
CA LEU A 270 28.01 2.70 23.80
C LEU A 270 28.62 1.67 24.74
N ASP A 271 29.85 1.87 25.23
CA ASP A 271 30.45 0.96 26.21
C ASP A 271 29.67 0.89 27.53
N ALA A 272 28.86 1.92 27.86
CA ALA A 272 27.93 1.89 28.99
C ALA A 272 26.80 0.85 28.83
N GLU A 273 26.48 0.43 27.60
CA GLU A 273 25.49 -0.62 27.29
C GLU A 273 25.90 -1.98 27.86
N LYS A 274 27.22 -2.23 28.01
CA LYS A 274 27.78 -3.48 28.53
C LYS A 274 27.41 -3.73 30.00
N ASN A 275 26.97 -2.71 30.73
CA ASN A 275 26.53 -2.80 32.13
C ASN A 275 25.02 -3.14 32.27
N GLY A 276 24.30 -3.40 31.17
CA GLY A 276 22.91 -3.86 31.18
C GLY A 276 21.84 -2.77 31.24
N SER A 277 22.21 -1.50 31.08
CA SER A 277 21.29 -0.35 31.02
C SER A 277 20.87 0.00 29.58
N ASN A 278 19.62 0.42 29.40
CA ASN A 278 19.14 1.07 28.17
C ASN A 278 19.96 2.35 27.93
N VAL A 279 20.59 2.47 26.76
CA VAL A 279 21.42 3.63 26.41
C VAL A 279 20.69 4.48 25.39
N ARG A 280 20.57 5.77 25.67
CA ARG A 280 19.91 6.71 24.78
C ARG A 280 20.85 7.86 24.51
N ILE A 281 21.17 8.10 23.24
CA ILE A 281 22.19 9.05 22.82
C ILE A 281 21.55 10.14 21.98
N ALA A 282 21.85 11.40 22.27
CA ALA A 282 21.40 12.53 21.47
C ALA A 282 22.54 13.05 20.60
N LEU A 283 22.41 12.94 19.28
CA LEU A 283 23.24 13.67 18.31
C LEU A 283 22.53 14.99 17.99
N PHE A 284 22.99 16.09 18.57
CA PHE A 284 22.37 17.40 18.37
C PHE A 284 23.34 18.38 17.73
N GLY A 285 22.83 19.37 17.01
CA GLY A 285 23.67 20.34 16.30
C GLY A 285 22.96 20.96 15.10
N MET A 286 23.63 21.87 14.39
CA MET A 286 22.98 22.71 13.37
C MET A 286 22.44 21.95 12.15
N GLY A 287 21.46 22.53 11.44
CA GLY A 287 21.04 22.01 10.13
C GLY A 287 22.22 21.94 9.15
N GLY A 288 22.38 20.83 8.43
CA GLY A 288 23.47 20.66 7.46
C GLY A 288 24.84 20.23 8.03
N CYS A 289 24.98 20.00 9.34
CA CYS A 289 26.23 19.51 9.95
C CYS A 289 26.48 17.99 9.81
N GLY A 290 25.57 17.25 9.18
CA GLY A 290 25.74 15.82 8.89
C GLY A 290 25.30 14.85 9.99
N LYS A 291 24.41 15.24 10.91
CA LYS A 291 23.87 14.33 11.95
C LYS A 291 23.24 13.06 11.38
N THR A 292 22.34 13.22 10.42
CA THR A 292 21.66 12.11 9.73
C THR A 292 22.68 11.21 9.01
N GLU A 293 23.72 11.80 8.41
CA GLU A 293 24.80 11.06 7.75
C GLU A 293 25.65 10.26 8.75
N LEU A 294 25.96 10.84 9.91
CA LEU A 294 26.65 10.15 11.01
C LEU A 294 25.79 9.01 11.59
N ALA A 295 24.50 9.26 11.81
CA ALA A 295 23.57 8.24 12.28
C ALA A 295 23.48 7.08 11.26
N LEU A 296 23.42 7.39 9.96
CA LEU A 296 23.47 6.40 8.89
C LEU A 296 24.78 5.60 8.91
N HIS A 297 25.92 6.27 9.09
CA HIS A 297 27.21 5.62 9.23
C HIS A 297 27.23 4.62 10.40
N PHE A 298 26.73 5.03 11.58
CA PHE A 298 26.64 4.15 12.75
C PHE A 298 25.71 2.96 12.52
N ALA A 299 24.54 3.18 11.91
CA ALA A 299 23.64 2.10 11.52
C ALA A 299 24.37 1.04 10.67
N TYR A 300 25.08 1.47 9.62
CA TYR A 300 25.84 0.56 8.77
C TYR A 300 26.97 -0.17 9.52
N ALA A 301 27.60 0.48 10.50
CA ALA A 301 28.62 -0.15 11.35
C ALA A 301 28.04 -1.23 12.29
N TRP A 302 26.72 -1.21 12.55
CA TRP A 302 26.00 -2.19 13.35
C TRP A 302 25.39 -3.34 12.53
N ARG A 303 25.36 -3.21 11.20
CA ARG A 303 24.83 -4.24 10.31
C ARG A 303 25.55 -5.58 10.53
N GLY A 304 24.78 -6.66 10.64
CA GLY A 304 25.30 -8.00 10.93
C GLY A 304 25.60 -8.25 12.42
N LYS A 305 25.71 -7.21 13.26
CA LYS A 305 26.01 -7.33 14.70
C LYS A 305 24.76 -7.36 15.58
N CYS A 306 23.75 -6.55 15.23
CA CYS A 306 22.48 -6.46 15.96
C CYS A 306 21.35 -6.06 15.01
N ARG A 307 20.09 -6.14 15.49
CA ARG A 307 18.96 -5.61 14.72
C ARG A 307 19.06 -4.09 14.69
N VAL A 308 18.87 -3.48 13.52
CA VAL A 308 18.98 -2.03 13.34
C VAL A 308 17.70 -1.49 12.73
N PHE A 309 17.13 -0.48 13.36
CA PHE A 309 15.89 0.16 12.97
C PHE A 309 16.09 1.67 12.76
N TRP A 310 15.26 2.26 11.91
CA TRP A 310 15.26 3.69 11.62
C TRP A 310 13.82 4.20 11.53
N ALA A 311 13.52 5.32 12.19
CA ALA A 311 12.24 6.00 12.08
C ALA A 311 12.40 7.52 12.00
N ASN A 312 11.66 8.15 11.10
CA ASN A 312 11.62 9.60 10.95
C ASN A 312 10.69 10.24 12.01
N CYS A 313 11.16 11.27 12.70
CA CYS A 313 10.48 11.93 13.81
C CYS A 313 10.15 13.42 13.54
N THR A 314 10.09 13.84 12.28
CA THR A 314 9.64 15.18 11.88
C THR A 314 8.22 15.49 12.37
N SER A 315 7.34 14.49 12.40
CA SER A 315 5.94 14.60 12.84
C SER A 315 5.42 13.29 13.46
N LYS A 316 4.29 13.36 14.17
CA LYS A 316 3.62 12.18 14.76
C LYS A 316 3.27 11.15 13.69
N GLN A 317 2.84 11.62 12.52
CA GLN A 317 2.38 10.76 11.42
C GLN A 317 3.53 10.02 10.75
N GLU A 318 4.66 10.69 10.50
CA GLU A 318 5.86 10.07 9.92
C GLU A 318 6.49 9.06 10.87
N PHE A 319 6.62 9.42 12.15
CA PHE A 319 7.11 8.51 13.17
C PHE A 319 6.27 7.25 13.21
N MET A 320 4.95 7.38 13.23
CA MET A 320 4.06 6.23 13.28
C MET A 320 4.03 5.41 12.01
N ALA A 321 4.22 6.03 10.85
CA ALA A 321 4.37 5.29 9.61
C ALA A 321 5.60 4.39 9.65
N ASP A 322 6.75 4.92 10.05
CA ASP A 322 8.00 4.15 10.11
C ASP A 322 8.02 3.14 11.25
N TYR A 323 7.59 3.55 12.45
CA TYR A 323 7.53 2.70 13.64
C TYR A 323 6.55 1.54 13.43
N SER A 324 5.40 1.78 12.80
CA SER A 324 4.49 0.69 12.44
C SER A 324 5.06 -0.20 11.33
N ASP A 325 5.73 0.34 10.30
CA ASP A 325 6.38 -0.46 9.25
C ASP A 325 7.46 -1.38 9.82
N ILE A 326 8.22 -0.92 10.82
CA ILE A 326 9.15 -1.79 11.56
C ILE A 326 8.39 -2.97 12.16
N ALA A 327 7.27 -2.72 12.86
CA ALA A 327 6.42 -3.75 13.45
C ALA A 327 5.92 -4.77 12.40
N VAL A 328 5.59 -4.30 11.20
CA VAL A 328 5.22 -5.14 10.06
C VAL A 328 6.36 -6.06 9.63
N ARG A 329 7.56 -5.50 9.50
CA ARG A 329 8.73 -6.21 8.98
C ARG A 329 9.32 -7.20 9.97
N VAL A 330 9.19 -6.95 11.27
CA VAL A 330 9.53 -7.94 12.31
C VAL A 330 8.44 -9.01 12.48
N GLY A 331 7.31 -8.89 11.78
CA GLY A 331 6.23 -9.88 11.77
C GLY A 331 5.26 -9.78 12.95
N LEU A 332 5.28 -8.68 13.71
CA LEU A 332 4.36 -8.41 14.82
C LEU A 332 3.03 -7.83 14.33
N ALA A 333 3.10 -7.00 13.30
CA ALA A 333 1.97 -6.36 12.68
C ALA A 333 2.00 -6.63 11.17
N SER A 334 1.15 -5.95 10.44
CA SER A 334 1.16 -6.04 8.99
C SER A 334 0.77 -4.72 8.34
N ALA A 335 1.01 -4.56 7.02
CA ALA A 335 1.09 -3.27 6.31
C ALA A 335 -0.10 -2.32 6.50
N THR A 336 -1.16 -2.81 7.11
CA THR A 336 -2.47 -2.25 7.00
C THR A 336 -3.20 -2.41 8.40
N THR A 337 -2.42 -2.81 9.43
CA THR A 337 -2.65 -2.66 10.87
C THR A 337 -2.56 -1.19 11.24
N ALA A 338 -3.48 -0.69 12.07
CA ALA A 338 -3.47 0.71 12.49
C ALA A 338 -2.15 1.03 13.18
N GLN A 339 -1.56 2.15 12.79
CA GLN A 339 -0.19 2.48 13.14
C GLN A 339 0.01 2.47 14.66
N HIS A 340 -0.95 3.03 15.42
CA HIS A 340 -0.92 3.05 16.89
C HIS A 340 -0.77 1.66 17.51
N HIS A 341 -1.59 0.69 17.09
CA HIS A 341 -1.53 -0.66 17.65
C HIS A 341 -0.24 -1.40 17.22
N ALA A 342 0.16 -1.24 15.96
CA ALA A 342 1.44 -1.76 15.48
C ALA A 342 2.62 -1.21 16.30
N GLY A 343 2.59 0.09 16.64
CA GLY A 343 3.57 0.73 17.51
C GLY A 343 3.56 0.19 18.94
N THR A 344 2.39 -0.05 19.53
CA THR A 344 2.28 -0.65 20.88
C THR A 344 2.88 -2.06 20.90
N LEU A 345 2.55 -2.91 19.92
CA LEU A 345 3.10 -4.26 19.80
C LEU A 345 4.62 -4.25 19.62
N LEU A 346 5.13 -3.32 18.80
CA LEU A 346 6.56 -3.18 18.60
C LEU A 346 7.26 -2.77 19.89
N LYS A 347 6.72 -1.80 20.64
CA LYS A 347 7.27 -1.37 21.93
C LYS A 347 7.39 -2.55 22.91
N GLU A 348 6.28 -3.27 23.12
CA GLU A 348 6.24 -4.41 24.04
C GLU A 348 7.23 -5.50 23.64
N TRP A 349 7.35 -5.76 22.33
CA TRP A 349 8.32 -6.72 21.82
C TRP A 349 9.75 -6.25 22.01
N LEU A 350 10.07 -4.98 21.71
CA LEU A 350 11.40 -4.39 21.90
C LEU A 350 11.84 -4.42 23.36
N ASP A 351 10.91 -4.21 24.31
CA ASP A 351 11.16 -4.34 25.75
C ASP A 351 11.32 -5.80 26.23
N SER A 352 10.85 -6.78 25.45
CA SER A 352 10.95 -8.20 25.79
C SER A 352 12.33 -8.81 25.51
N THR A 353 12.62 -10.00 26.07
CA THR A 353 13.83 -10.77 25.75
C THR A 353 13.84 -11.32 24.32
N LYS A 354 12.67 -11.38 23.65
CA LYS A 354 12.51 -11.95 22.30
C LYS A 354 13.09 -11.05 21.20
N SER A 355 13.25 -9.75 21.46
CA SER A 355 13.81 -8.78 20.50
C SER A 355 15.32 -8.88 20.32
N GLY A 356 16.02 -9.62 21.20
CA GLY A 356 17.48 -9.72 21.21
C GLY A 356 18.17 -8.34 21.34
N ASN A 357 19.40 -8.24 20.85
CA ASN A 357 20.09 -6.95 20.79
C ASN A 357 19.57 -6.16 19.58
N TRP A 358 19.07 -4.96 19.86
CA TRP A 358 18.55 -4.06 18.84
C TRP A 358 18.97 -2.62 19.11
N ARG A 359 19.10 -1.86 18.03
CA ARG A 359 19.41 -0.42 18.06
C ARG A 359 18.47 0.32 17.12
N MET A 360 18.04 1.51 17.52
CA MET A 360 17.09 2.32 16.75
C MET A 360 17.59 3.75 16.59
N ILE A 361 17.43 4.30 15.40
CA ILE A 361 17.71 5.71 15.09
C ILE A 361 16.39 6.43 14.89
N LEU A 362 16.21 7.54 15.59
CA LEU A 362 15.08 8.45 15.51
C LEU A 362 15.58 9.77 14.90
N ASP A 363 15.32 9.96 13.61
CA ASP A 363 15.89 11.05 12.82
C ASP A 363 14.96 12.28 12.78
N ALA A 364 15.52 13.50 12.73
CA ALA A 364 14.79 14.76 12.53
C ALA A 364 13.73 15.10 13.61
N SER A 365 14.03 14.79 14.86
CA SER A 365 13.20 15.12 16.03
C SER A 365 13.35 16.60 16.44
N ASP A 366 12.67 17.52 15.75
CA ASP A 366 12.82 18.96 15.98
C ASP A 366 11.60 19.62 16.65
N ASN A 367 10.43 18.97 16.64
CA ASN A 367 9.19 19.45 17.26
C ASN A 367 8.89 18.70 18.57
N TRP A 368 9.73 18.90 19.58
CA TRP A 368 9.66 18.14 20.83
C TRP A 368 8.41 18.40 21.66
N GLU A 369 7.87 19.62 21.64
CA GLU A 369 6.69 19.99 22.44
C GLU A 369 5.48 19.13 22.06
N GLU A 370 5.29 18.84 20.78
CA GLU A 370 4.20 17.97 20.31
C GLU A 370 4.56 16.49 20.38
N MET A 371 5.82 16.13 20.14
CA MET A 371 6.27 14.73 20.02
C MET A 371 6.54 14.07 21.37
N PHE A 372 6.83 14.82 22.44
CA PHE A 372 7.31 14.27 23.71
C PHE A 372 6.36 13.25 24.33
N ALA A 373 5.10 13.64 24.58
CA ALA A 373 4.09 12.75 25.16
C ALA A 373 3.87 11.49 24.30
N TYR A 374 4.09 11.62 22.99
CA TYR A 374 3.92 10.56 22.02
C TYR A 374 5.10 9.59 22.03
N LEU A 375 6.33 10.08 21.98
CA LEU A 375 7.53 9.27 22.10
C LEU A 375 7.63 8.58 23.47
N GLU A 376 7.21 9.25 24.54
CA GLU A 376 7.12 8.65 25.88
C GLU A 376 6.17 7.44 25.90
N ALA A 377 5.04 7.51 25.18
CA ALA A 377 4.09 6.42 25.10
C ALA A 377 4.61 5.20 24.32
N PHE A 378 5.38 5.41 23.25
CA PHE A 378 5.75 4.36 22.28
C PHE A 378 7.18 3.85 22.34
N LEU A 379 8.12 4.59 22.92
CA LEU A 379 9.51 4.16 22.98
C LEU A 379 9.74 3.13 24.09
N PRO A 380 10.53 2.07 23.82
CA PRO A 380 10.86 1.05 24.81
C PRO A 380 11.74 1.62 25.93
N ILE A 381 11.53 1.14 27.15
CA ILE A 381 12.11 1.71 28.38
C ILE A 381 13.21 0.80 28.93
N HIS A 382 13.14 -0.51 28.72
CA HIS A 382 13.94 -1.47 29.47
C HIS A 382 15.20 -1.97 28.75
N ARG A 383 15.22 -1.99 27.41
CA ARG A 383 16.29 -2.61 26.61
C ARG A 383 16.62 -1.83 25.34
N GLY A 384 17.74 -2.17 24.73
CA GLY A 384 18.20 -1.64 23.44
C GLY A 384 18.93 -0.30 23.56
N THR A 385 19.36 0.21 22.41
CA THR A 385 19.95 1.55 22.29
C THR A 385 19.13 2.41 21.34
N ILE A 386 18.82 3.64 21.75
CA ILE A 386 18.11 4.62 20.90
C ILE A 386 19.02 5.82 20.64
N VAL A 387 19.18 6.20 19.38
CA VAL A 387 19.92 7.40 18.97
C VAL A 387 18.96 8.40 18.39
N PHE A 388 18.98 9.62 18.90
CA PHE A 388 18.16 10.73 18.43
C PHE A 388 19.01 11.68 17.59
N THR A 389 18.49 12.16 16.47
CA THR A 389 19.08 13.33 15.78
C THR A 389 18.14 14.53 15.93
N SER A 390 18.69 15.67 16.33
CA SER A 390 17.91 16.91 16.49
C SER A 390 18.72 18.16 16.15
N ARG A 391 18.03 19.16 15.61
CA ARG A 391 18.53 20.53 15.44
C ARG A 391 18.31 21.38 16.69
N ASP A 392 17.47 20.93 17.61
CA ASP A 392 17.08 21.68 18.80
C ASP A 392 17.97 21.33 20.00
N ARG A 393 18.59 22.34 20.60
CA ARG A 393 19.39 22.17 21.82
C ARG A 393 18.52 21.90 23.06
N ARG A 394 17.24 22.30 23.05
CA ARG A 394 16.27 22.03 24.12
C ARG A 394 16.00 20.54 24.30
N ILE A 395 16.45 19.70 23.36
CA ILE A 395 16.53 18.25 23.57
C ILE A 395 17.26 17.94 24.89
N LEU A 396 18.23 18.75 25.31
CA LEU A 396 18.93 18.58 26.58
C LEU A 396 18.01 18.86 27.78
N ASP A 397 17.23 19.94 27.72
CA ASP A 397 16.34 20.39 28.82
C ASP A 397 15.08 19.52 28.95
N ILE A 398 14.51 19.09 27.82
CA ILE A 398 13.31 18.24 27.78
C ILE A 398 13.64 16.81 28.24
N LEU A 399 14.85 16.32 27.92
CA LEU A 399 15.28 14.98 28.27
C LEU A 399 15.91 14.87 29.67
N GLU A 400 16.40 15.99 30.24
CA GLU A 400 16.92 16.11 31.61
C GLU A 400 15.96 15.58 32.66
N THR A 401 14.64 15.58 32.38
CA THR A 401 13.64 15.21 33.38
C THR A 401 13.27 13.73 33.40
N LYS A 402 13.34 12.97 32.27
CA LYS A 402 12.86 11.56 32.22
C LYS A 402 13.42 10.60 31.15
N LEU A 403 14.16 11.04 30.12
CA LEU A 403 14.43 10.18 28.93
C LEU A 403 15.90 10.04 28.51
N ILE A 404 16.79 11.03 28.67
CA ILE A 404 18.24 10.93 28.36
C ILE A 404 19.04 11.80 29.34
N HIS A 405 20.09 11.26 29.94
CA HIS A 405 20.98 12.05 30.82
C HIS A 405 21.94 12.92 29.98
N PRO A 406 22.22 14.20 30.35
CA PRO A 406 23.04 15.13 29.57
C PRO A 406 24.42 14.62 29.15
N SER A 407 25.00 13.69 29.92
CA SER A 407 26.28 13.04 29.60
C SER A 407 26.24 12.12 28.37
N PHE A 408 25.06 11.81 27.83
CA PHE A 408 24.86 10.99 26.63
C PHE A 408 24.49 11.84 25.40
N ALA A 409 24.81 13.12 25.41
CA ALA A 409 24.54 14.02 24.29
C ALA A 409 25.86 14.46 23.62
N ILE A 410 25.94 14.28 22.30
CA ILE A 410 27.09 14.66 21.48
C ILE A 410 26.71 15.84 20.60
N ASN A 411 27.49 16.92 20.70
CA ASN A 411 27.32 18.08 19.84
C ASN A 411 28.04 17.88 18.49
N VAL A 412 27.26 17.75 17.42
CA VAL A 412 27.75 17.62 16.05
C VAL A 412 27.96 19.01 15.43
N ASN A 413 29.20 19.49 15.49
CA ASN A 413 29.63 20.78 14.93
C ASN A 413 30.08 20.68 13.45
N GLY A 414 30.66 21.76 12.90
CA GLY A 414 31.36 21.77 11.61
C GLY A 414 32.56 20.79 11.60
N MET A 415 32.94 20.33 10.41
CA MET A 415 34.04 19.39 10.19
C MET A 415 35.35 19.98 10.71
N ASP A 416 36.30 19.13 11.07
CA ASP A 416 37.66 19.64 11.24
C ASP A 416 38.30 19.92 9.87
N ARG A 417 39.48 20.55 9.91
CA ARG A 417 40.16 21.02 8.70
C ARG A 417 40.53 19.89 7.74
N ASP A 418 40.98 18.76 8.27
CA ASP A 418 41.41 17.64 7.44
C ASP A 418 40.20 16.87 6.90
N GLU A 419 39.18 16.65 7.73
CA GLU A 419 37.88 16.09 7.33
C GLU A 419 37.23 16.90 6.18
N ALA A 420 37.19 18.23 6.31
CA ALA A 420 36.59 19.11 5.31
C ALA A 420 37.40 19.15 4.01
N LEU A 421 38.73 19.11 4.11
CA LEU A 421 39.62 19.07 2.95
C LEU A 421 39.43 17.78 2.16
N ASP A 422 39.32 16.65 2.85
CA ASP A 422 39.06 15.34 2.22
C ASP A 422 37.70 15.31 1.54
N MET A 423 36.66 15.86 2.20
CA MET A 423 35.33 15.99 1.60
C MET A 423 35.39 16.83 0.32
N PHE A 424 35.98 18.02 0.38
CA PHE A 424 36.07 18.92 -0.77
C PHE A 424 36.80 18.25 -1.94
N ARG A 425 37.93 17.58 -1.69
CA ARG A 425 38.71 16.89 -2.72
C ARG A 425 37.99 15.69 -3.34
N SER A 426 37.18 14.99 -2.54
CA SER A 426 36.38 13.88 -3.07
C SER A 426 35.32 14.35 -4.08
N LEU A 427 34.82 15.58 -3.93
CA LEU A 427 33.76 16.16 -4.76
C LEU A 427 34.32 17.00 -5.92
N ALA A 428 35.44 17.70 -5.71
CA ALA A 428 36.10 18.56 -6.69
C ALA A 428 37.54 18.08 -6.96
N THR A 429 37.65 16.91 -7.60
CA THR A 429 38.92 16.19 -7.83
C THR A 429 39.93 16.95 -8.71
N GLU A 430 39.46 17.91 -9.52
CA GLU A 430 40.29 18.68 -10.46
C GLU A 430 41.00 19.89 -9.81
N CYS A 431 40.71 20.22 -8.54
CA CYS A 431 41.28 21.39 -7.85
C CYS A 431 42.57 21.05 -7.09
N SER A 432 43.68 21.73 -7.41
CA SER A 432 45.01 21.46 -6.84
C SER A 432 45.51 22.51 -5.82
N ASP A 433 44.93 23.71 -5.78
CA ASP A 433 45.38 24.80 -4.90
C ASP A 433 44.89 24.59 -3.45
N LYS A 434 45.73 23.92 -2.64
CA LYS A 434 45.43 23.63 -1.24
C LYS A 434 45.23 24.89 -0.39
N ALA A 435 45.90 26.00 -0.69
CA ALA A 435 45.80 27.22 0.13
C ALA A 435 44.45 27.91 -0.09
N ALA A 436 44.05 28.07 -1.35
CA ALA A 436 42.74 28.62 -1.72
C ALA A 436 41.57 27.78 -1.16
N ILE A 437 41.69 26.45 -1.22
CA ILE A 437 40.68 25.53 -0.67
C ILE A 437 40.52 25.74 0.83
N ILE A 438 41.62 25.84 1.58
CA ILE A 438 41.56 26.03 3.03
C ILE A 438 40.89 27.37 3.37
N GLU A 439 41.23 28.45 2.67
CA GLU A 439 40.61 29.76 2.89
C GLU A 439 39.10 29.73 2.61
N LEU A 440 38.68 29.00 1.56
CA LEU A 440 37.26 28.76 1.30
C LEU A 440 36.60 27.97 2.44
N LEU A 441 37.22 26.88 2.91
CA LEU A 441 36.68 26.06 4.00
C LEU A 441 36.55 26.84 5.31
N ASP A 442 37.50 27.73 5.62
CA ASP A 442 37.43 28.68 6.73
C ASP A 442 36.19 29.58 6.60
N PHE A 443 35.97 30.15 5.41
CA PHE A 443 34.78 30.97 5.14
C PHE A 443 33.47 30.17 5.28
N LEU A 444 33.49 28.91 4.86
CA LEU A 444 32.34 28.01 4.97
C LEU A 444 32.11 27.46 6.38
N GLN A 445 32.94 27.85 7.36
CA GLN A 445 32.92 27.37 8.73
C GLN A 445 32.94 25.83 8.81
N TYR A 446 33.57 25.19 7.82
CA TYR A 446 33.68 23.75 7.71
C TYR A 446 32.34 22.99 7.72
N LEU A 447 31.24 23.62 7.27
CA LEU A 447 29.91 23.00 7.24
C LEU A 447 29.76 22.03 6.04
N PRO A 448 29.48 20.73 6.24
CA PRO A 448 29.39 19.73 5.16
C PRO A 448 28.46 20.12 4.01
N LEU A 449 27.27 20.64 4.30
CA LEU A 449 26.31 21.02 3.25
C LEU A 449 26.81 22.20 2.42
N ALA A 450 27.41 23.20 3.05
CA ALA A 450 27.99 24.36 2.36
C ALA A 450 29.20 23.94 1.49
N ILE A 451 30.02 23.02 2.00
CA ILE A 451 31.15 22.43 1.26
C ILE A 451 30.64 21.68 0.02
N LYS A 452 29.58 20.87 0.16
CA LYS A 452 28.95 20.15 -0.97
C LYS A 452 28.44 21.10 -2.05
N HIS A 453 27.71 22.15 -1.67
CA HIS A 453 27.25 23.17 -2.61
C HIS A 453 28.41 23.88 -3.32
N ALA A 454 29.44 24.28 -2.57
CA ALA A 454 30.61 24.95 -3.13
C ALA A 454 31.41 24.05 -4.08
N ALA A 455 31.68 22.80 -3.69
CA ALA A 455 32.37 21.83 -4.54
C ALA A 455 31.56 21.50 -5.80
N GLY A 456 30.24 21.32 -5.68
CA GLY A 456 29.32 21.10 -6.81
C GLY A 456 29.34 22.27 -7.79
N TYR A 457 29.26 23.51 -7.30
CA TYR A 457 29.40 24.71 -8.12
C TYR A 457 30.74 24.73 -8.86
N ILE A 458 31.85 24.62 -8.12
CA ILE A 458 33.20 24.73 -8.66
C ILE A 458 33.46 23.65 -9.72
N SER A 459 33.03 22.42 -9.45
CA SER A 459 33.16 21.31 -10.40
C SER A 459 32.29 21.51 -11.64
N PHE A 460 31.08 22.04 -11.49
CA PHE A 460 30.16 22.24 -12.61
C PHE A 460 30.57 23.42 -13.50
N THR A 461 30.93 24.56 -12.92
CA THR A 461 31.32 25.77 -13.67
C THR A 461 32.79 25.76 -14.09
N ARG A 462 33.60 24.84 -13.56
CA ARG A 462 35.06 24.79 -13.71
C ARG A 462 35.75 26.10 -13.29
N THR A 463 35.16 26.81 -12.33
CA THR A 463 35.67 28.08 -11.81
C THR A 463 36.83 27.83 -10.84
N ASN A 464 37.82 28.72 -10.82
CA ASN A 464 38.89 28.66 -9.83
C ASN A 464 38.35 28.97 -8.41
N VAL A 465 38.80 28.23 -7.41
CA VAL A 465 38.45 28.39 -5.99
C VAL A 465 38.59 29.84 -5.49
N ASN A 466 39.66 30.56 -5.87
CA ASN A 466 39.87 31.95 -5.47
C ASN A 466 38.78 32.88 -6.03
N HIS A 467 38.42 32.68 -7.30
CA HIS A 467 37.37 33.48 -7.94
C HIS A 467 35.99 33.18 -7.34
N TYR A 468 35.72 31.92 -7.01
CA TYR A 468 34.51 31.52 -6.30
C TYR A 468 34.42 32.17 -4.90
N LEU A 469 35.54 32.16 -4.16
CA LEU A 469 35.62 32.76 -2.82
C LEU A 469 35.45 34.30 -2.86
N GLU A 470 36.01 34.98 -3.85
CA GLU A 470 35.78 36.42 -4.08
C GLU A 470 34.29 36.72 -4.31
N GLY A 471 33.61 35.88 -5.10
CA GLY A 471 32.15 35.96 -5.31
C GLY A 471 31.36 35.81 -4.01
N LEU A 472 31.71 34.83 -3.16
CA LEU A 472 31.06 34.60 -1.86
C LEU A 472 31.29 35.72 -0.82
N LYS A 473 32.46 36.38 -0.90
CA LYS A 473 32.79 37.53 -0.04
C LYS A 473 32.03 38.79 -0.43
N GLY A 474 31.47 38.84 -1.65
CA GLY A 474 30.54 39.88 -2.09
C GLY A 474 29.27 39.96 -1.22
N ASN A 475 28.59 41.10 -1.27
CA ASN A 475 27.40 41.36 -0.46
C ASN A 475 26.15 40.80 -1.19
N SER A 476 25.54 39.75 -0.64
CA SER A 476 24.28 39.17 -1.15
C SER A 476 23.09 39.77 -0.39
N ALA A 477 22.20 40.47 -1.10
CA ALA A 477 20.98 41.06 -0.53
C ALA A 477 20.04 40.00 0.07
N LEU A 478 20.07 38.79 -0.48
CA LEU A 478 19.24 37.68 -0.05
C LEU A 478 19.59 37.14 1.33
N THR A 479 20.87 37.25 1.68
CA THR A 479 21.39 36.84 2.98
C THR A 479 20.58 37.53 4.09
N TRP A 480 20.25 38.82 3.96
CA TRP A 480 19.45 39.55 4.93
C TRP A 480 17.95 39.24 4.88
N GLN A 481 17.38 39.03 3.68
CA GLN A 481 15.95 38.78 3.49
C GLN A 481 15.49 37.42 4.06
N LEU A 482 16.33 36.39 4.01
CA LEU A 482 16.08 35.10 4.71
C LEU A 482 15.98 35.27 6.23
N PHE A 483 16.52 36.35 6.80
CA PHE A 483 16.43 36.67 8.23
C PHE A 483 15.23 37.56 8.61
N GLU A 484 14.59 38.24 7.66
CA GLU A 484 13.46 39.16 7.91
C GLU A 484 12.08 38.54 7.63
N CYS A 485 11.98 37.59 6.69
CA CYS A 485 10.70 37.06 6.20
C CYS A 485 10.29 35.75 6.89
N GLY A 486 9.70 35.86 8.08
CA GLY A 486 8.86 34.82 8.69
C GLY A 486 9.24 34.45 10.13
N PRO A 487 8.32 33.85 10.91
CA PRO A 487 8.66 33.27 12.21
C PRO A 487 9.59 32.09 11.96
N MET A 488 10.90 32.36 12.01
CA MET A 488 11.90 31.31 12.16
C MET A 488 11.54 30.48 13.39
N PRO A 489 11.68 29.14 13.37
CA PRO A 489 11.58 28.34 14.57
C PRO A 489 12.43 29.00 15.65
N ILE A 490 11.84 29.25 16.81
CA ILE A 490 12.27 30.21 17.85
C ILE A 490 13.74 30.05 18.34
N ASN A 491 14.49 29.05 17.87
CA ASN A 491 15.75 28.60 18.47
C ASN A 491 16.89 28.30 17.47
N LEU A 492 17.14 29.16 16.47
CA LEU A 492 18.34 29.06 15.62
C LEU A 492 19.27 30.26 15.80
N ASP A 493 20.56 30.00 16.08
CA ASP A 493 21.60 31.03 16.06
C ASP A 493 21.87 31.46 14.60
N THR A 494 21.36 32.64 14.26
CA THR A 494 21.22 33.19 12.91
C THR A 494 22.55 33.42 12.19
N ARG A 495 23.68 33.53 12.91
CA ARG A 495 24.99 33.79 12.31
C ARG A 495 25.65 32.57 11.66
N LEU A 496 25.22 31.36 12.01
CA LEU A 496 25.91 30.11 11.65
C LEU A 496 25.38 29.43 10.38
N GLN A 497 24.24 29.88 9.82
CA GLN A 497 23.72 29.38 8.53
C GLN A 497 24.10 30.23 7.32
N LEU A 498 24.79 31.35 7.56
CA LEU A 498 25.25 32.29 6.54
C LEU A 498 26.00 31.61 5.37
N PRO A 499 26.91 30.64 5.62
CA PRO A 499 27.63 30.02 4.51
C PRO A 499 26.74 29.14 3.62
N ILE A 500 25.74 28.45 4.19
CA ILE A 500 24.80 27.63 3.42
C ILE A 500 23.92 28.54 2.56
N ALA A 501 23.41 29.64 3.12
CA ALA A 501 22.61 30.61 2.40
C ALA A 501 23.39 31.26 1.24
N ARG A 502 24.64 31.68 1.46
CA ARG A 502 25.47 32.31 0.42
C ARG A 502 25.88 31.33 -0.69
N THR A 503 26.26 30.11 -0.34
CA THR A 503 26.59 29.08 -1.34
C THR A 503 25.37 28.68 -2.16
N TRP A 504 24.19 28.60 -1.53
CA TRP A 504 22.92 28.38 -2.21
C TRP A 504 22.57 29.54 -3.15
N ASP A 505 22.60 30.79 -2.67
CA ASP A 505 22.24 31.98 -3.46
C ASP A 505 23.10 32.10 -4.71
N MET A 506 24.42 31.91 -4.57
CA MET A 506 25.33 31.96 -5.71
C MET A 506 25.11 30.80 -6.69
N SER A 507 24.84 29.59 -6.19
CA SER A 507 24.53 28.43 -7.04
C SER A 507 23.21 28.59 -7.76
N PHE A 508 22.18 29.07 -7.06
CA PHE A 508 20.85 29.30 -7.61
C PHE A 508 20.86 30.42 -8.66
N ALA A 509 21.59 31.52 -8.41
CA ALA A 509 21.80 32.57 -9.40
C ALA A 509 22.42 32.01 -10.69
N LYS A 510 23.44 31.13 -10.56
CA LYS A 510 24.08 30.49 -11.71
C LYS A 510 23.16 29.52 -12.45
N ILE A 511 22.39 28.71 -11.72
CA ILE A 511 21.40 27.80 -12.31
C ILE A 511 20.37 28.60 -13.10
N ARG A 512 19.86 29.72 -12.54
CA ARG A 512 18.88 30.56 -13.23
C ARG A 512 19.43 31.17 -14.53
N GLU A 513 20.70 31.56 -14.56
CA GLU A 513 21.36 32.06 -15.78
C GLU A 513 21.48 30.98 -16.87
N GLN A 514 21.77 29.73 -16.49
CA GLN A 514 22.14 28.66 -17.43
C GLN A 514 20.97 27.74 -17.80
N ASN A 515 20.04 27.52 -16.88
CA ASN A 515 18.92 26.61 -17.02
C ASN A 515 17.74 27.06 -16.15
N THR A 516 16.87 27.90 -16.73
CA THR A 516 15.67 28.41 -16.06
C THR A 516 14.70 27.28 -15.66
N ILE A 517 14.66 26.18 -16.43
CA ILE A 517 13.82 25.01 -16.12
C ILE A 517 14.28 24.36 -14.81
N ALA A 518 15.59 24.22 -14.58
CA ALA A 518 16.12 23.67 -13.34
C ALA A 518 15.77 24.56 -12.12
N ALA A 519 15.82 25.89 -12.28
CA ALA A 519 15.42 26.81 -11.23
C ALA A 519 13.92 26.70 -10.87
N ASP A 520 13.06 26.65 -11.89
CA ASP A 520 11.61 26.49 -11.72
C ASP A 520 11.26 25.14 -11.08
N LEU A 521 11.93 24.07 -11.54
CA LEU A 521 11.77 22.73 -10.99
C LEU A 521 12.14 22.67 -9.51
N LEU A 522 13.27 23.28 -9.11
CA LEU A 522 13.66 23.36 -7.70
C LEU A 522 12.58 24.07 -6.86
N GLY A 523 12.02 25.16 -7.38
CA GLY A 523 10.91 25.86 -6.74
C GLY A 523 9.65 25.02 -6.64
N THR A 524 9.34 24.17 -7.63
CA THR A 524 8.16 23.30 -7.52
C THR A 524 8.38 22.19 -6.49
N LEU A 525 9.57 21.59 -6.48
CA LEU A 525 9.93 20.54 -5.53
C LEU A 525 9.91 21.05 -4.07
N SER A 526 10.12 22.35 -3.82
CA SER A 526 10.01 22.94 -2.48
C SER A 526 8.57 23.07 -1.95
N PHE A 527 7.56 22.84 -2.79
CA PHE A 527 6.15 22.70 -2.36
C PHE A 527 5.72 21.26 -2.09
N LEU A 528 6.49 20.27 -2.52
CA LEU A 528 6.23 18.85 -2.29
C LEU A 528 6.85 18.36 -0.97
N ASN A 529 6.62 17.09 -0.61
CA ASN A 529 7.29 16.50 0.55
C ASN A 529 8.78 16.28 0.21
N CYS A 530 9.61 17.25 0.61
CA CYS A 530 11.02 17.36 0.26
C CYS A 530 11.88 16.16 0.67
N GLU A 531 11.40 15.29 1.57
CA GLU A 531 12.16 14.12 2.03
C GLU A 531 11.85 12.85 1.24
N SER A 532 10.75 12.83 0.48
CA SER A 532 10.28 11.65 -0.24
C SER A 532 9.40 12.01 -1.44
N ILE A 533 9.97 12.60 -2.49
CA ILE A 533 9.26 12.91 -3.73
C ILE A 533 9.33 11.71 -4.68
N PRO A 534 8.24 11.00 -5.01
CA PRO A 534 8.28 9.86 -5.91
C PRO A 534 8.70 10.28 -7.31
N LYS A 535 9.68 9.58 -7.91
CA LYS A 535 10.09 9.85 -9.30
C LYS A 535 8.92 9.68 -10.27
N ASP A 536 8.10 8.64 -10.09
CA ASP A 536 6.95 8.35 -10.94
C ASP A 536 5.92 9.51 -10.96
N LEU A 537 5.75 10.23 -9.86
CA LEU A 537 4.89 11.41 -9.80
C LEU A 537 5.37 12.49 -10.78
N LEU A 538 6.68 12.74 -10.81
CA LEU A 538 7.29 13.72 -11.70
C LEU A 538 7.35 13.24 -13.17
N LEU A 539 7.49 11.93 -13.39
CA LEU A 539 7.55 11.36 -14.75
C LEU A 539 6.17 11.31 -15.43
N VAL A 540 5.13 10.91 -14.69
CA VAL A 540 3.80 10.65 -15.26
C VAL A 540 3.02 11.94 -15.45
N CYS A 541 3.09 12.86 -14.48
CA CYS A 541 2.34 14.11 -14.50
C CYS A 541 3.24 15.31 -14.85
N GLY A 542 4.53 15.29 -14.46
CA GLY A 542 5.39 16.47 -14.53
C GLY A 542 5.75 16.93 -15.94
N VAL A 543 6.02 16.02 -16.90
CA VAL A 543 6.54 16.42 -18.23
C VAL A 543 5.61 17.42 -18.94
N ASN A 544 4.30 17.20 -18.87
CA ASN A 544 3.31 18.08 -19.49
C ASN A 544 3.05 19.35 -18.66
N ILE A 545 3.00 19.23 -17.33
CA ILE A 545 2.65 20.33 -16.42
C ILE A 545 3.81 21.34 -16.28
N PHE A 546 5.06 20.88 -16.35
CA PHE A 546 6.25 21.73 -16.41
C PHE A 546 6.44 22.42 -17.77
N GLY A 547 5.56 22.17 -18.75
CA GLY A 547 5.66 22.75 -20.10
C GLY A 547 6.90 22.26 -20.88
N LEU A 548 7.43 21.09 -20.53
CA LEU A 548 8.64 20.55 -21.14
C LEU A 548 8.31 19.93 -22.49
N LYS A 549 9.15 20.20 -23.49
CA LYS A 549 8.94 19.68 -24.84
C LYS A 549 9.30 18.20 -24.93
N GLN A 550 10.28 17.74 -24.13
CA GLN A 550 10.76 16.37 -24.12
C GLN A 550 11.17 15.92 -22.71
N MET A 551 11.12 14.60 -22.47
CA MET A 551 11.57 13.96 -21.23
C MET A 551 13.06 14.24 -20.93
N SER A 552 13.88 14.43 -21.98
CA SER A 552 15.30 14.80 -21.86
C SER A 552 15.51 16.15 -21.17
N ASP A 553 14.58 17.10 -21.33
CA ASP A 553 14.70 18.43 -20.72
C ASP A 553 14.56 18.33 -19.20
N PHE A 554 13.65 17.46 -18.73
CA PHE A 554 13.49 17.13 -17.31
C PHE A 554 14.75 16.45 -16.75
N GLU A 555 15.27 15.43 -17.45
CA GLU A 555 16.48 14.71 -17.02
C GLU A 555 17.69 15.64 -16.97
N MET A 556 17.83 16.56 -17.93
CA MET A 556 18.89 17.56 -17.93
C MET A 556 18.73 18.54 -16.76
N ALA A 557 17.51 19.05 -16.52
CA ALA A 557 17.24 19.96 -15.40
C ALA A 557 17.53 19.32 -14.04
N MET A 558 17.06 18.09 -13.83
CA MET A 558 17.39 17.30 -12.63
C MET A 558 18.89 17.01 -12.54
N GLY A 559 19.56 16.73 -13.67
CA GLY A 559 21.00 16.58 -13.75
C GLY A 559 21.77 17.81 -13.27
N VAL A 560 21.33 19.01 -13.68
CA VAL A 560 21.90 20.28 -13.20
C VAL A 560 21.70 20.42 -11.69
N LEU A 561 20.49 20.20 -11.18
CA LEU A 561 20.21 20.31 -9.73
C LEU A 561 21.04 19.32 -8.89
N MET A 562 21.24 18.11 -9.40
CA MET A 562 22.11 17.11 -8.76
C MET A 562 23.60 17.50 -8.84
N ALA A 563 24.05 18.09 -9.95
CA ALA A 563 25.44 18.54 -10.10
C ALA A 563 25.81 19.67 -9.11
N PHE A 564 24.88 20.58 -8.85
CA PHE A 564 25.02 21.60 -7.78
C PHE A 564 24.76 21.04 -6.36
N SER A 565 24.48 19.74 -6.22
CA SER A 565 24.17 19.07 -4.94
C SER A 565 22.96 19.66 -4.19
N LEU A 566 21.99 20.24 -4.91
CA LEU A 566 20.76 20.81 -4.33
C LEU A 566 19.64 19.76 -4.20
N VAL A 567 19.68 18.73 -5.04
CA VAL A 567 18.75 17.60 -5.04
C VAL A 567 19.56 16.30 -5.01
N SER A 568 19.10 15.33 -4.22
CA SER A 568 19.68 13.99 -4.20
C SER A 568 18.66 12.96 -4.70
N HIS A 569 19.17 11.92 -5.35
CA HIS A 569 18.40 10.76 -5.79
C HIS A 569 18.68 9.58 -4.87
N ARG A 570 17.62 8.93 -4.36
CA ARG A 570 17.74 7.69 -3.59
C ARG A 570 16.75 6.64 -4.08
N ILE A 571 17.09 5.38 -3.85
CA ILE A 571 16.19 4.25 -4.07
C ILE A 571 15.69 3.79 -2.71
N ASP A 572 14.42 4.00 -2.43
CA ASP A 572 13.76 3.54 -1.21
C ASP A 572 12.97 2.27 -1.49
N ARG A 573 13.44 1.15 -0.93
CA ARG A 573 12.90 -0.22 -1.08
C ARG A 573 12.88 -0.72 -2.53
N THR A 574 11.99 -0.17 -3.35
CA THR A 574 11.75 -0.49 -4.77
C THR A 574 11.34 0.73 -5.61
N ARG A 575 11.24 1.93 -5.02
CA ARG A 575 10.83 3.16 -5.70
C ARG A 575 11.99 4.14 -5.75
N GLU A 576 12.14 4.78 -6.88
CA GLU A 576 13.06 5.90 -7.02
C GLU A 576 12.40 7.15 -6.44
N ILE A 577 13.11 7.84 -5.54
CA ILE A 577 12.63 9.07 -4.95
C ILE A 577 13.72 10.15 -5.02
N TYR A 578 13.28 11.39 -5.13
CA TYR A 578 14.13 12.56 -5.01
C TYR A 578 13.97 13.18 -3.63
N GLN A 579 15.03 13.82 -3.16
CA GLN A 579 15.04 14.58 -1.93
C GLN A 579 15.63 15.96 -2.14
N VAL A 580 15.03 16.93 -1.47
CA VAL A 580 15.51 18.31 -1.36
C VAL A 580 15.75 18.58 0.12
N HIS A 581 16.91 19.07 0.49
CA HIS A 581 17.18 19.39 1.89
C HIS A 581 16.22 20.49 2.37
N SER A 582 15.68 20.38 3.59
CA SER A 582 14.66 21.32 4.11
C SER A 582 15.09 22.79 4.06
N ILE A 583 16.35 23.10 4.35
CA ILE A 583 16.90 24.46 4.21
C ILE A 583 16.95 24.96 2.75
N VAL A 584 17.18 24.07 1.78
CA VAL A 584 17.20 24.40 0.34
C VAL A 584 15.77 24.67 -0.13
N SER A 585 14.81 23.85 0.34
CA SER A 585 13.38 24.06 0.11
C SER A 585 12.90 25.40 0.69
N LEU A 586 13.27 25.72 1.93
CA LEU A 586 12.96 26.99 2.56
C LEU A 586 13.59 28.17 1.80
N ALA A 587 14.87 28.08 1.46
CA ALA A 587 15.58 29.11 0.73
C ALA A 587 14.94 29.39 -0.64
N ALA A 588 14.55 28.34 -1.38
CA ALA A 588 13.85 28.48 -2.65
C ALA A 588 12.51 29.21 -2.48
N ASN A 589 11.67 28.78 -1.54
CA ASN A 589 10.36 29.41 -1.29
C ASN A 589 10.50 30.89 -0.89
N THR A 590 11.42 31.21 0.03
CA THR A 590 11.65 32.60 0.47
C THR A 590 12.24 33.46 -0.64
N TRP A 591 13.16 32.91 -1.44
CA TRP A 591 13.77 33.63 -2.57
C TRP A 591 12.69 34.04 -3.57
N PHE A 592 11.86 33.10 -4.03
CA PHE A 592 10.80 33.39 -4.99
C PHE A 592 9.76 34.34 -4.41
N ALA A 593 9.38 34.19 -3.14
CA ALA A 593 8.40 35.07 -2.50
C ALA A 593 8.86 36.55 -2.48
N ASN A 594 10.16 36.79 -2.26
CA ASN A 594 10.69 38.14 -2.11
C ASN A 594 11.15 38.77 -3.43
N ASN A 595 11.59 37.96 -4.40
CA ASN A 595 12.24 38.45 -5.61
C ASN A 595 11.38 38.26 -6.87
N ASP A 596 10.45 37.30 -6.87
CA ASP A 596 9.57 37.02 -8.00
C ASP A 596 8.18 36.49 -7.55
N PRO A 597 7.32 37.35 -6.96
CA PRO A 597 6.02 36.95 -6.41
C PRO A 597 5.04 36.39 -7.46
N GLU A 598 5.16 36.80 -8.72
CA GLU A 598 4.36 36.23 -9.80
C GLU A 598 4.82 34.79 -10.12
N LYS A 599 6.14 34.55 -10.09
CA LYS A 599 6.70 33.22 -10.35
C LYS A 599 6.45 32.23 -9.22
N ILE A 600 6.52 32.64 -7.94
CA ILE A 600 6.17 31.72 -6.83
C ILE A 600 4.73 31.21 -6.96
N SER A 601 3.83 32.11 -7.35
CA SER A 601 2.42 31.81 -7.61
C SER A 601 2.27 30.75 -8.70
N HIS A 602 2.97 30.93 -9.82
CA HIS A 602 2.98 29.98 -10.93
C HIS A 602 3.53 28.60 -10.52
N ILE A 603 4.69 28.58 -9.83
CA ILE A 603 5.38 27.37 -9.38
C ILE A 603 4.54 26.58 -8.35
N TYR A 604 3.86 27.28 -7.44
CA TYR A 604 2.90 26.66 -6.53
C TYR A 604 1.72 26.04 -7.28
N GLY A 605 1.22 26.73 -8.32
CA GLY A 605 0.15 26.23 -9.18
C GLY A 605 0.52 24.96 -9.93
N ILE A 606 1.78 24.84 -10.36
CA ILE A 606 2.33 23.62 -10.95
C ILE A 606 2.34 22.49 -9.92
N ALA A 607 2.83 22.72 -8.70
CA ALA A 607 2.85 21.70 -7.64
C ALA A 607 1.43 21.19 -7.31
N LEU A 608 0.47 22.11 -7.25
CA LEU A 608 -0.93 21.79 -6.99
C LEU A 608 -1.56 20.97 -8.14
N SER A 609 -1.32 21.38 -9.39
CA SER A 609 -1.75 20.64 -10.58
C SER A 609 -1.12 19.24 -10.65
N LEU A 610 0.18 19.13 -10.34
CA LEU A 610 0.93 17.86 -10.36
C LEU A 610 0.29 16.82 -9.44
N VAL A 611 0.03 17.18 -8.18
CA VAL A 611 -0.57 16.26 -7.23
C VAL A 611 -2.03 16.01 -7.58
N SER A 612 -2.79 17.04 -7.96
CA SER A 612 -4.21 16.90 -8.32
C SER A 612 -4.42 15.96 -9.52
N GLU A 613 -3.62 16.08 -10.58
CA GLU A 613 -3.67 15.19 -11.74
C GLU A 613 -3.30 13.74 -11.39
N ALA A 614 -2.33 13.54 -10.49
CA ALA A 614 -1.98 12.21 -10.01
C ALA A 614 -3.12 11.55 -9.25
N PHE A 615 -3.92 12.30 -8.47
CA PHE A 615 -5.16 11.77 -7.89
C PHE A 615 -6.19 11.45 -8.99
N MET A 616 -6.34 12.31 -9.99
CA MET A 616 -7.35 12.15 -11.05
C MET A 616 -7.14 10.92 -11.93
N GLN A 617 -5.89 10.59 -12.27
CA GLN A 617 -5.58 9.41 -13.09
C GLN A 617 -6.03 8.10 -12.43
N HIS A 618 -6.20 8.10 -11.11
CA HIS A 618 -6.56 6.93 -10.30
C HIS A 618 -7.94 7.07 -9.63
N SER A 619 -8.60 8.22 -9.73
CA SER A 619 -9.94 8.44 -9.20
C SER A 619 -11.00 8.11 -10.27
N THR A 620 -11.97 7.26 -9.96
CA THR A 620 -13.21 7.19 -10.75
C THR A 620 -14.24 8.17 -10.19
N GLU A 621 -15.09 8.67 -11.09
CA GLU A 621 -16.17 9.61 -10.81
C GLU A 621 -17.29 9.02 -9.92
N SER A 622 -17.33 7.71 -9.73
CA SER A 622 -18.44 7.03 -9.05
C SER A 622 -18.10 6.62 -7.62
N PHE A 623 -18.83 7.15 -6.64
CA PHE A 623 -18.85 6.59 -5.27
C PHE A 623 -19.37 5.14 -5.22
N LEU A 624 -19.99 4.64 -6.30
CA LEU A 624 -20.55 3.28 -6.36
C LEU A 624 -19.51 2.21 -6.73
N ILE A 625 -18.35 2.60 -7.28
CA ILE A 625 -17.33 1.66 -7.74
C ILE A 625 -15.97 2.25 -7.42
N GLN A 626 -15.21 1.67 -6.47
CA GLN A 626 -13.75 1.59 -6.53
C GLN A 626 -13.15 1.05 -5.23
N THR A 627 -12.27 0.07 -5.35
CA THR A 627 -11.33 -0.32 -4.29
C THR A 627 -9.99 -0.85 -4.81
N GLU A 628 -9.78 -0.98 -6.12
CA GLU A 628 -8.54 -1.51 -6.70
C GLU A 628 -7.37 -0.50 -6.69
N ASP A 629 -7.62 0.82 -6.77
CA ASP A 629 -6.56 1.86 -6.85
C ASP A 629 -6.11 2.47 -5.51
N LEU A 630 -6.68 2.02 -4.38
CA LEU A 630 -6.51 2.68 -3.09
C LEU A 630 -5.05 2.73 -2.60
N ARG A 631 -4.25 1.72 -2.95
CA ARG A 631 -2.83 1.66 -2.56
C ARG A 631 -2.00 2.75 -3.23
N HIS A 632 -2.29 3.10 -4.48
CA HIS A 632 -1.55 4.14 -5.19
C HIS A 632 -1.94 5.52 -4.64
N LEU A 633 -3.24 5.77 -4.50
CA LEU A 633 -3.79 7.00 -3.92
C LEU A 633 -3.26 7.27 -2.50
N LYS A 634 -3.15 6.23 -1.65
CA LYS A 634 -2.57 6.36 -0.31
C LYS A 634 -1.12 6.85 -0.32
N THR A 635 -0.34 6.53 -1.35
CA THR A 635 1.05 6.99 -1.47
C THR A 635 1.18 8.44 -1.92
N LEU A 636 0.10 9.05 -2.41
CA LEU A 636 0.04 10.46 -2.79
C LEU A 636 -0.38 11.36 -1.63
N LEU A 637 -0.99 10.82 -0.57
CA LEU A 637 -1.43 11.61 0.59
C LEU A 637 -0.32 12.50 1.21
N PRO A 638 0.93 12.02 1.42
CA PRO A 638 1.98 12.87 1.96
C PRO A 638 2.35 14.05 1.04
N GLN A 639 2.18 13.90 -0.27
CA GLN A 639 2.41 14.99 -1.23
C GLN A 639 1.25 15.99 -1.18
N ALA A 640 0.01 15.52 -1.07
CA ALA A 640 -1.15 16.38 -0.88
C ALA A 640 -1.00 17.21 0.41
N ASP A 641 -0.57 16.60 1.50
CA ASP A 641 -0.37 17.29 2.79
C ASP A 641 0.73 18.34 2.72
N ALA A 642 1.83 18.07 2.01
CA ALA A 642 2.91 19.04 1.83
C ALA A 642 2.49 20.27 1.01
N VAL A 643 1.65 20.07 -0.02
CA VAL A 643 1.13 21.13 -0.89
C VAL A 643 0.01 21.92 -0.18
N LEU A 644 -0.88 21.25 0.55
CA LEU A 644 -1.99 21.87 1.27
C LEU A 644 -1.59 22.51 2.60
N LYS A 645 -0.35 22.33 3.05
CA LYS A 645 0.18 22.93 4.29
C LYS A 645 -0.02 24.45 4.27
N ASP A 646 -0.50 25.00 5.38
CA ASP A 646 -0.64 26.46 5.52
C ASP A 646 0.72 27.15 5.39
N ARG A 647 0.79 28.10 4.44
CA ARG A 647 1.96 28.93 4.13
C ARG A 647 1.55 30.39 3.96
N SER A 648 0.64 30.86 4.82
CA SER A 648 0.16 32.24 4.87
C SER A 648 1.25 33.32 4.82
N THR A 649 2.48 33.00 5.22
CA THR A 649 3.66 33.89 5.15
C THR A 649 4.25 34.11 3.75
N LEU A 650 3.93 33.25 2.77
CA LEU A 650 4.51 33.30 1.41
C LEU A 650 3.72 34.17 0.42
N ALA A 651 2.68 34.91 0.88
CA ALA A 651 1.83 35.76 0.05
C ALA A 651 1.34 35.06 -1.24
N LEU A 652 0.99 33.78 -1.12
CA LEU A 652 0.53 32.94 -2.24
C LEU A 652 -0.76 33.50 -2.86
N PRO A 653 -1.00 33.24 -4.15
CA PRO A 653 -2.15 33.79 -4.87
C PRO A 653 -3.45 33.23 -4.27
N SER A 654 -4.40 34.11 -4.01
CA SER A 654 -5.74 33.78 -3.52
C SER A 654 -6.81 33.90 -4.60
N ASP A 655 -6.43 33.88 -5.88
CA ASP A 655 -7.41 33.94 -6.96
C ASP A 655 -8.27 32.67 -6.97
N SER A 656 -9.52 32.83 -7.38
CA SER A 656 -10.56 31.83 -7.55
C SER A 656 -10.07 30.54 -8.22
N SER A 657 -9.21 30.63 -9.24
CA SER A 657 -8.66 29.45 -9.94
C SER A 657 -7.75 28.59 -9.05
N PHE A 658 -6.91 29.22 -8.23
CA PHE A 658 -6.00 28.51 -7.31
C PHE A 658 -6.77 27.86 -6.17
N GLU A 659 -7.73 28.60 -5.59
CA GLU A 659 -8.53 28.06 -4.49
C GLU A 659 -9.41 26.90 -4.97
N ALA A 660 -9.94 26.96 -6.21
CA ALA A 660 -10.69 25.84 -6.80
C ALA A 660 -9.85 24.56 -6.95
N LYS A 661 -8.60 24.68 -7.43
CA LYS A 661 -7.67 23.54 -7.52
C LYS A 661 -7.31 22.99 -6.14
N LYS A 662 -7.12 23.87 -5.17
CA LYS A 662 -6.81 23.51 -3.78
C LYS A 662 -7.97 22.74 -3.16
N MET A 663 -9.20 23.23 -3.31
CA MET A 663 -10.40 22.54 -2.82
C MET A 663 -10.62 21.20 -3.51
N ARG A 664 -10.30 21.08 -4.81
CA ARG A 664 -10.35 19.79 -5.51
C ARG A 664 -9.35 18.78 -4.96
N LEU A 665 -8.11 19.19 -4.70
CA LEU A 665 -7.10 18.32 -4.07
C LEU A 665 -7.51 17.93 -2.64
N THR A 666 -8.06 18.87 -1.86
CA THR A 666 -8.61 18.59 -0.53
C THR A 666 -9.73 17.56 -0.59
N TYR A 667 -10.65 17.68 -1.56
CA TYR A 667 -11.74 16.74 -1.77
C TYR A 667 -11.23 15.32 -2.09
N GLU A 668 -10.31 15.16 -3.04
CA GLU A 668 -9.77 13.84 -3.41
C GLU A 668 -8.94 13.22 -2.28
N SER A 669 -8.22 14.04 -1.52
CA SER A 669 -7.48 13.61 -0.34
C SER A 669 -8.43 13.12 0.76
N ALA A 670 -9.50 13.87 1.06
CA ALA A 670 -10.52 13.48 2.03
C ALA A 670 -11.28 12.21 1.61
N LYS A 671 -11.66 12.09 0.33
CA LYS A 671 -12.26 10.87 -0.24
C LYS A 671 -11.33 9.67 -0.11
N THR A 672 -10.05 9.84 -0.41
CA THR A 672 -9.04 8.76 -0.30
C THR A 672 -8.87 8.31 1.15
N ARG A 673 -8.85 9.25 2.11
CA ARG A 673 -8.81 8.96 3.55
C ARG A 673 -10.04 8.20 4.02
N LEU A 674 -11.23 8.63 3.61
CA LEU A 674 -12.50 7.94 3.89
C LEU A 674 -12.46 6.49 3.42
N LEU A 675 -12.10 6.26 2.16
CA LEU A 675 -12.02 4.92 1.58
C LEU A 675 -10.92 4.06 2.23
N SER A 676 -9.87 4.71 2.77
CA SER A 676 -8.78 4.05 3.50
C SER A 676 -9.09 3.78 4.97
N GLY A 677 -10.28 4.17 5.46
CA GLY A 677 -10.67 4.05 6.86
C GLY A 677 -9.97 5.02 7.82
N GLN A 678 -9.30 6.05 7.28
CA GLN A 678 -8.74 7.14 8.07
C GLN A 678 -9.84 8.17 8.29
N HIS A 679 -10.66 8.01 9.32
CA HIS A 679 -11.81 8.89 9.58
C HIS A 679 -11.45 10.22 10.27
N VAL A 680 -10.21 10.36 10.74
CA VAL A 680 -9.72 11.56 11.44
C VAL A 680 -9.71 12.75 10.47
N ASP A 681 -10.34 13.85 10.85
CA ASP A 681 -10.45 15.13 10.13
C ASP A 681 -11.13 15.07 8.75
N VAL A 682 -11.61 13.91 8.29
CA VAL A 682 -12.24 13.75 6.97
C VAL A 682 -13.52 14.58 6.83
N GLU A 683 -14.36 14.59 7.86
CA GLU A 683 -15.58 15.41 7.85
C GLU A 683 -15.23 16.90 7.79
N GLN A 684 -14.23 17.36 8.55
CA GLN A 684 -13.79 18.76 8.56
C GLN A 684 -13.21 19.18 7.21
N LEU A 685 -12.35 18.35 6.61
CA LEU A 685 -11.82 18.60 5.28
C LEU A 685 -12.96 18.68 4.24
N MET A 686 -13.93 17.78 4.31
CA MET A 686 -15.06 17.78 3.37
C MET A 686 -16.00 18.98 3.58
N LEU A 687 -16.20 19.43 4.82
CA LEU A 687 -16.95 20.66 5.14
C LEU A 687 -16.24 21.88 4.56
N SER A 688 -14.92 21.99 4.69
CA SER A 688 -14.16 23.09 4.10
C SER A 688 -14.29 23.16 2.57
N CYS A 689 -14.30 22.00 1.89
CA CYS A 689 -14.60 21.94 0.46
C CYS A 689 -16.02 22.39 0.15
N HIS A 690 -17.00 21.94 0.95
CA HIS A 690 -18.40 22.27 0.76
C HIS A 690 -18.64 23.78 0.90
N ASP A 691 -18.11 24.42 1.94
CA ASP A 691 -18.29 25.85 2.20
C ASP A 691 -17.78 26.68 1.00
N TYR A 692 -16.61 26.34 0.46
CA TYR A 692 -16.08 27.00 -0.74
C TYR A 692 -16.98 26.84 -1.97
N TYR A 693 -17.44 25.62 -2.26
CA TYR A 693 -18.30 25.37 -3.43
C TYR A 693 -19.72 25.91 -3.25
N GLU A 694 -20.17 26.13 -2.01
CA GLU A 694 -21.44 26.81 -1.72
C GLU A 694 -21.34 28.32 -2.00
N GLU A 695 -20.23 28.96 -1.61
CA GLU A 695 -19.94 30.35 -1.95
C GLU A 695 -19.84 30.55 -3.47
N HIS A 696 -19.29 29.56 -4.19
CA HIS A 696 -19.09 29.58 -5.65
C HIS A 696 -20.13 28.74 -6.42
N ARG A 697 -21.35 28.63 -5.88
CA ARG A 697 -22.39 27.70 -6.36
C ARG A 697 -22.74 27.78 -7.85
N TYR A 698 -22.56 28.93 -8.50
CA TYR A 698 -22.84 29.09 -9.94
C TYR A 698 -21.69 28.62 -10.83
N SER A 699 -20.47 28.59 -10.30
CA SER A 699 -19.26 28.19 -11.04
C SER A 699 -18.99 26.69 -10.95
N PHE A 700 -19.37 26.05 -9.84
CA PHE A 700 -19.08 24.64 -9.55
C PHE A 700 -20.31 23.87 -9.05
N PRO A 701 -21.43 23.84 -9.79
CA PRO A 701 -22.66 23.24 -9.30
C PRO A 701 -22.58 21.70 -9.15
N SER A 702 -21.69 21.04 -9.92
CA SER A 702 -21.46 19.59 -9.81
C SER A 702 -20.69 19.25 -8.53
N GLU A 703 -19.55 19.91 -8.30
CA GLU A 703 -18.67 19.72 -7.15
C GLU A 703 -19.38 20.08 -5.84
N ARG A 704 -20.16 21.17 -5.85
CA ARG A 704 -21.07 21.54 -4.75
C ARG A 704 -21.99 20.38 -4.37
N THR A 705 -22.58 19.71 -5.35
CA THR A 705 -23.50 18.62 -5.07
C THR A 705 -22.77 17.33 -4.68
N GLN A 706 -21.61 17.06 -5.27
CA GLN A 706 -20.75 15.93 -4.91
C GLN A 706 -20.24 16.02 -3.47
N THR A 707 -19.87 17.21 -2.98
CA THR A 707 -19.49 17.41 -1.56
C THR A 707 -20.65 17.13 -0.61
N MET A 708 -21.87 17.55 -0.93
CA MET A 708 -23.06 17.20 -0.13
C MET A 708 -23.31 15.68 -0.10
N ILE A 709 -23.15 14.99 -1.23
CA ILE A 709 -23.29 13.53 -1.30
C ILE A 709 -22.19 12.85 -0.48
N ALA A 710 -20.95 13.33 -0.58
CA ALA A 710 -19.82 12.81 0.19
C ALA A 710 -20.04 13.01 1.70
N LEU A 711 -20.51 14.18 2.14
CA LEU A 711 -20.88 14.44 3.54
C LEU A 711 -22.02 13.53 4.01
N GLY A 712 -23.01 13.29 3.15
CA GLY A 712 -24.09 12.32 3.41
C GLY A 712 -23.56 10.90 3.60
N LEU A 713 -22.62 10.46 2.75
CA LEU A 713 -21.97 9.16 2.85
C LEU A 713 -21.09 9.05 4.10
N ILE A 714 -20.26 10.06 4.39
CA ILE A 714 -19.43 10.14 5.60
C ILE A 714 -20.30 10.01 6.84
N ASN A 715 -21.36 10.82 6.95
CA ASN A 715 -22.26 10.77 8.09
C ASN A 715 -23.01 9.44 8.19
N LYS A 716 -23.35 8.80 7.06
CA LYS A 716 -23.94 7.45 7.05
C LYS A 716 -22.95 6.41 7.61
N GLU A 717 -21.70 6.42 7.15
CA GLU A 717 -20.66 5.48 7.63
C GLU A 717 -20.29 5.71 9.12
N LEU A 718 -20.42 6.96 9.60
CA LEU A 718 -20.28 7.29 11.02
C LEU A 718 -21.52 6.94 11.87
N GLY A 719 -22.65 6.59 11.24
CA GLY A 719 -23.90 6.27 11.92
C GLY A 719 -24.81 7.46 12.25
N SER A 720 -24.42 8.67 11.85
CA SER A 720 -25.19 9.91 12.03
C SER A 720 -26.27 10.06 10.94
N TYR A 721 -27.27 9.17 10.94
CA TYR A 721 -28.28 9.09 9.88
C TYR A 721 -29.09 10.38 9.68
N ASP A 722 -29.43 11.11 10.74
CA ASP A 722 -30.17 12.37 10.62
C ASP A 722 -29.38 13.42 9.85
N ARG A 723 -28.08 13.57 10.17
CA ARG A 723 -27.18 14.47 9.43
C ARG A 723 -27.01 14.00 7.99
N ALA A 724 -26.85 12.70 7.78
CA ALA A 724 -26.78 12.12 6.43
C ALA A 724 -28.03 12.45 5.59
N MET A 725 -29.22 12.29 6.17
CA MET A 725 -30.49 12.62 5.52
C MET A 725 -30.64 14.11 5.23
N GLN A 726 -30.18 14.98 6.13
CA GLN A 726 -30.14 16.43 5.88
C GLN A 726 -29.24 16.78 4.69
N TRP A 727 -28.05 16.17 4.60
CA TRP A 727 -27.15 16.37 3.47
C TRP A 727 -27.74 15.84 2.16
N TYR A 728 -28.35 14.66 2.15
CA TYR A 728 -29.02 14.12 0.97
C TYR A 728 -30.20 14.98 0.52
N LYS A 729 -30.98 15.54 1.46
CA LYS A 729 -32.05 16.48 1.15
C LYS A 729 -31.52 17.78 0.54
N LYS A 730 -30.43 18.34 1.09
CA LYS A 730 -29.74 19.50 0.51
C LYS A 730 -29.25 19.19 -0.91
N ALA A 731 -28.64 18.03 -1.13
CA ALA A 731 -28.17 17.59 -2.44
C ALA A 731 -29.32 17.46 -3.46
N ILE A 732 -30.44 16.81 -3.09
CA ILE A 732 -31.63 16.70 -3.96
C ILE A 732 -32.19 18.07 -4.32
N ASN A 733 -32.26 18.99 -3.36
CA ASN A 733 -32.74 20.35 -3.63
C ASN A 733 -31.77 21.13 -4.53
N ALA A 734 -30.46 20.93 -4.40
CA ALA A 734 -29.48 21.57 -5.28
C ALA A 734 -29.56 21.07 -6.73
N PHE A 735 -30.12 19.88 -6.97
CA PHE A 735 -30.34 19.35 -8.33
C PHE A 735 -31.49 20.00 -9.10
N SER A 736 -32.32 20.86 -8.48
CA SER A 736 -33.35 21.62 -9.21
C SER A 736 -32.79 22.51 -10.31
N ASP A 737 -31.49 22.83 -10.22
CA ASP A 737 -30.81 23.80 -11.07
C ASP A 737 -29.91 23.14 -12.14
N LEU A 738 -29.91 21.80 -12.25
CA LEU A 738 -28.97 21.01 -13.09
C LEU A 738 -29.68 20.15 -14.18
N PRO A 739 -29.08 19.96 -15.37
CA PRO A 739 -29.65 19.23 -16.52
C PRO A 739 -29.77 17.70 -16.32
N GLU A 740 -30.40 16.98 -17.27
CA GLU A 740 -30.78 15.54 -17.23
C GLU A 740 -29.71 14.53 -16.72
N GLN A 741 -28.41 14.81 -16.85
CA GLN A 741 -27.34 13.99 -16.22
C GLN A 741 -27.44 13.94 -14.67
N SER A 742 -28.20 14.86 -14.08
CA SER A 742 -28.64 14.91 -12.67
C SER A 742 -29.47 13.68 -12.24
N ALA A 743 -30.19 13.04 -13.16
CA ALA A 743 -31.13 11.98 -12.83
C ALA A 743 -30.45 10.71 -12.29
N VAL A 744 -29.28 10.30 -12.82
CA VAL A 744 -28.50 9.19 -12.26
C VAL A 744 -28.09 9.52 -10.82
N THR A 745 -27.51 10.68 -10.58
CA THR A 745 -27.02 11.06 -9.25
C THR A 745 -28.16 11.19 -8.24
N LYS A 746 -29.32 11.71 -8.66
CA LYS A 746 -30.54 11.70 -7.84
C LYS A 746 -30.96 10.27 -7.48
N SER A 747 -30.91 9.32 -8.43
CA SER A 747 -31.21 7.91 -8.15
C SER A 747 -30.23 7.31 -7.13
N VAL A 748 -28.94 7.68 -7.17
CA VAL A 748 -27.93 7.22 -6.20
C VAL A 748 -28.23 7.75 -4.79
N ILE A 749 -28.63 9.02 -4.67
CA ILE A 749 -29.04 9.59 -3.38
C ILE A 749 -30.27 8.86 -2.84
N LEU A 750 -31.29 8.66 -3.67
CA LEU A 750 -32.51 7.94 -3.27
C LEU A 750 -32.22 6.51 -2.82
N VAL A 751 -31.28 5.81 -3.49
CA VAL A 751 -30.80 4.50 -3.05
C VAL A 751 -30.12 4.58 -1.68
N ASN A 752 -29.27 5.58 -1.44
CA ASN A 752 -28.63 5.76 -0.14
C ASN A 752 -29.62 6.13 0.98
N GLN A 753 -30.64 6.95 0.69
CA GLN A 753 -31.74 7.22 1.61
C GLN A 753 -32.54 5.94 1.90
N GLY A 754 -32.85 5.15 0.86
CA GLY A 754 -33.49 3.84 1.02
C GLY A 754 -32.66 2.87 1.87
N ASN A 755 -31.33 2.89 1.73
CA ASN A 755 -30.42 2.09 2.56
C ASN A 755 -30.50 2.51 4.03
N ILE A 756 -30.52 3.82 4.32
CA ILE A 756 -30.72 4.34 5.67
C ILE A 756 -32.08 3.90 6.23
N PHE A 757 -33.18 4.14 5.51
CA PHE A 757 -34.51 3.74 5.96
C PHE A 757 -34.61 2.23 6.24
N ARG A 758 -33.98 1.41 5.40
CA ARG A 758 -33.87 -0.04 5.61
C ARG A 758 -33.12 -0.37 6.90
N GLU A 759 -32.00 0.29 7.19
CA GLU A 759 -31.24 0.10 8.44
C GLU A 759 -32.01 0.56 9.68
N GLN A 760 -32.85 1.60 9.54
CA GLN A 760 -33.75 2.07 10.60
C GLN A 760 -34.99 1.16 10.77
N GLY A 761 -35.28 0.28 9.81
CA GLY A 761 -36.48 -0.56 9.79
C GLY A 761 -37.74 0.12 9.24
N ASP A 762 -37.65 1.35 8.72
CA ASP A 762 -38.75 2.01 7.98
C ASP A 762 -38.80 1.47 6.54
N PHE A 763 -39.34 0.28 6.44
CA PHE A 763 -39.46 -0.46 5.20
C PHE A 763 -40.37 0.20 4.17
N GLN A 764 -41.38 0.96 4.59
CA GLN A 764 -42.28 1.67 3.69
C GLN A 764 -41.62 2.89 3.06
N ALA A 765 -40.83 3.64 3.82
CA ALA A 765 -40.02 4.73 3.26
C ALA A 765 -38.91 4.19 2.35
N ALA A 766 -38.26 3.08 2.72
CA ALA A 766 -37.26 2.42 1.90
C ALA A 766 -37.83 1.98 0.53
N GLU A 767 -39.00 1.33 0.52
CA GLU A 767 -39.66 0.89 -0.71
C GLU A 767 -39.99 2.06 -1.64
N ARG A 768 -40.54 3.16 -1.08
CA ARG A 768 -40.81 4.38 -1.85
C ARG A 768 -39.56 4.98 -2.47
N ALA A 769 -38.47 5.08 -1.69
CA ALA A 769 -37.20 5.62 -2.16
C ALA A 769 -36.59 4.79 -3.29
N TYR A 770 -36.55 3.46 -3.15
CA TYR A 770 -36.08 2.57 -4.22
C TYR A 770 -37.00 2.58 -5.44
N GLY A 771 -38.31 2.70 -5.25
CA GLY A 771 -39.28 2.81 -6.33
C GLY A 771 -39.10 4.09 -7.16
N GLU A 772 -38.92 5.23 -6.50
CA GLU A 772 -38.62 6.50 -7.19
C GLU A 772 -37.28 6.42 -7.93
N ALA A 773 -36.22 5.88 -7.28
CA ALA A 773 -34.93 5.68 -7.92
C ALA A 773 -35.04 4.79 -9.18
N PHE A 774 -35.82 3.70 -9.09
CA PHE A 774 -36.04 2.79 -10.20
C PHE A 774 -36.77 3.46 -11.36
N SER A 775 -37.84 4.22 -11.06
CA SER A 775 -38.62 4.96 -12.07
C SER A 775 -37.78 6.00 -12.81
N ILE A 776 -36.88 6.68 -12.10
CA ILE A 776 -35.92 7.62 -12.70
C ILE A 776 -35.00 6.88 -13.68
N CYS A 777 -34.43 5.75 -13.25
CA CYS A 777 -33.58 4.96 -14.13
C CYS A 777 -34.34 4.33 -15.31
N GLU A 778 -35.61 3.98 -15.13
CA GLU A 778 -36.45 3.35 -16.16
C GLU A 778 -36.55 4.20 -17.43
N LYS A 779 -36.72 5.51 -17.26
CA LYS A 779 -36.96 6.49 -18.34
C LYS A 779 -35.70 6.95 -19.07
N GLY A 780 -34.51 6.51 -18.65
CA GLY A 780 -33.22 7.01 -19.14
C GLY A 780 -32.48 6.11 -20.13
N GLU A 781 -31.33 6.62 -20.59
CA GLU A 781 -30.34 6.00 -21.49
C GLU A 781 -29.73 4.62 -21.08
N PRO A 782 -28.93 3.96 -21.94
CA PRO A 782 -28.32 2.65 -21.66
C PRO A 782 -27.47 2.57 -20.37
N LEU A 783 -26.82 3.67 -19.95
CA LEU A 783 -26.03 3.76 -18.71
C LEU A 783 -26.86 3.49 -17.44
N TYR A 784 -28.19 3.68 -17.51
CA TYR A 784 -29.09 3.36 -16.40
C TYR A 784 -29.30 1.86 -16.18
N LYS A 785 -28.88 1.00 -17.11
CA LYS A 785 -29.03 -0.46 -16.97
C LYS A 785 -28.27 -0.99 -15.75
N GLU A 786 -27.08 -0.47 -15.48
CA GLU A 786 -26.29 -0.84 -14.30
C GLU A 786 -26.93 -0.35 -12.99
N ALA A 787 -27.37 0.91 -12.96
CA ALA A 787 -28.08 1.48 -11.80
C ALA A 787 -29.37 0.72 -11.48
N LYS A 788 -30.14 0.29 -12.50
CA LYS A 788 -31.34 -0.56 -12.33
C LYS A 788 -31.01 -1.86 -11.61
N LEU A 789 -29.97 -2.57 -12.05
CA LEU A 789 -29.56 -3.84 -11.44
C LEU A 789 -29.11 -3.66 -9.99
N HIS A 790 -28.44 -2.55 -9.68
CA HIS A 790 -28.09 -2.18 -8.31
C HIS A 790 -29.34 -1.91 -7.46
N ILE A 791 -30.31 -1.13 -7.96
CA ILE A 791 -31.57 -0.84 -7.26
C ILE A 791 -32.36 -2.12 -6.99
N ILE A 792 -32.43 -3.04 -7.97
CA ILE A 792 -33.09 -4.36 -7.78
C ILE A 792 -32.42 -5.14 -6.65
N SER A 793 -31.09 -5.08 -6.54
CA SER A 793 -30.33 -5.73 -5.45
C SER A 793 -30.63 -5.09 -4.09
N CYS A 794 -30.74 -3.75 -4.03
CA CYS A 794 -31.15 -3.04 -2.81
C CYS A 794 -32.59 -3.39 -2.39
N GLN A 795 -33.51 -3.50 -3.35
CA GLN A 795 -34.88 -3.98 -3.10
C GLN A 795 -34.89 -5.41 -2.53
N GLY A 796 -34.06 -6.31 -3.09
CA GLY A 796 -33.87 -7.66 -2.55
C GLY A 796 -33.35 -7.66 -1.12
N SER A 797 -32.37 -6.80 -0.83
CA SER A 797 -31.80 -6.64 0.52
C SER A 797 -32.80 -6.08 1.53
N MET A 798 -33.71 -5.21 1.09
CA MET A 798 -34.81 -4.69 1.90
C MET A 798 -35.84 -5.77 2.22
N LEU A 799 -36.30 -6.52 1.20
CA LEU A 799 -37.22 -7.65 1.39
C LEU A 799 -36.60 -8.71 2.32
N SER A 800 -35.29 -8.96 2.20
CA SER A 800 -34.59 -9.84 3.13
C SER A 800 -34.63 -9.34 4.57
N ALA A 801 -34.43 -8.03 4.79
CA ALA A 801 -34.48 -7.43 6.13
C ALA A 801 -35.91 -7.42 6.71
N GLN A 802 -36.94 -7.36 5.86
CA GLN A 802 -38.35 -7.52 6.23
C GLN A 802 -38.73 -8.96 6.61
N GLY A 803 -37.93 -9.96 6.23
CA GLY A 803 -38.23 -11.39 6.42
C GLY A 803 -38.82 -12.09 5.19
N GLU A 804 -39.10 -11.35 4.11
CA GLU A 804 -39.68 -11.82 2.84
C GLU A 804 -38.64 -12.52 1.94
N MET A 805 -37.97 -13.54 2.49
CA MET A 805 -36.80 -14.21 1.92
C MET A 805 -37.04 -14.76 0.50
N SER A 806 -38.24 -15.27 0.22
CA SER A 806 -38.56 -15.85 -1.10
C SER A 806 -38.71 -14.78 -2.19
N GLN A 807 -39.22 -13.60 -1.82
CA GLN A 807 -39.31 -12.46 -2.75
C GLN A 807 -37.92 -11.84 -2.97
N ALA A 808 -37.13 -11.74 -1.90
CA ALA A 808 -35.75 -11.29 -1.95
C ALA A 808 -34.89 -12.13 -2.89
N LEU A 809 -34.97 -13.46 -2.80
CA LEU A 809 -34.24 -14.38 -3.69
C LEU A 809 -34.61 -14.18 -5.17
N ARG A 810 -35.89 -13.93 -5.49
CA ARG A 810 -36.31 -13.62 -6.87
C ARG A 810 -35.65 -12.34 -7.39
N LYS A 811 -35.68 -11.27 -6.58
CA LYS A 811 -35.04 -9.99 -6.94
C LYS A 811 -33.53 -10.15 -7.14
N PHE A 812 -32.85 -10.88 -6.25
CA PHE A 812 -31.43 -11.15 -6.41
C PHE A 812 -31.13 -12.01 -7.64
N GLN A 813 -31.99 -12.97 -7.97
CA GLN A 813 -31.82 -13.78 -9.18
C GLN A 813 -31.94 -12.93 -10.45
N ASP A 814 -32.91 -12.02 -10.52
CA ASP A 814 -33.06 -11.07 -11.64
C ASP A 814 -31.82 -10.17 -11.78
N ALA A 815 -31.33 -9.62 -10.65
CA ALA A 815 -30.13 -8.79 -10.64
C ALA A 815 -28.88 -9.58 -11.05
N LEU A 816 -28.71 -10.79 -10.53
CA LEU A 816 -27.57 -11.67 -10.84
C LEU A 816 -27.52 -12.03 -12.33
N GLN A 817 -28.67 -12.40 -12.91
CA GLN A 817 -28.76 -12.70 -14.33
C GLN A 817 -28.39 -11.48 -15.18
N GLY A 818 -28.84 -10.29 -14.77
CA GLY A 818 -28.47 -9.03 -15.42
C GLY A 818 -26.97 -8.76 -15.35
N TRP A 819 -26.35 -8.87 -14.18
CA TRP A 819 -24.92 -8.62 -14.01
C TRP A 819 -24.04 -9.62 -14.76
N ARG A 820 -24.44 -10.90 -14.83
CA ARG A 820 -23.70 -11.93 -15.59
C ARG A 820 -23.66 -11.66 -17.10
N THR A 821 -24.51 -10.79 -17.64
CA THR A 821 -24.39 -10.37 -19.05
C THR A 821 -23.16 -9.49 -19.33
N TYR A 822 -22.57 -8.87 -18.31
CA TYR A 822 -21.34 -8.07 -18.43
C TYR A 822 -20.06 -8.91 -18.29
N GLY A 823 -20.16 -10.11 -17.75
CA GLY A 823 -19.04 -11.04 -17.57
C GLY A 823 -19.36 -12.10 -16.53
N GLU A 824 -18.84 -13.32 -16.71
CA GLU A 824 -19.09 -14.46 -15.81
C GLU A 824 -18.59 -14.20 -14.39
N HIS A 825 -17.54 -13.39 -14.24
CA HIS A 825 -16.97 -13.00 -12.96
C HIS A 825 -17.15 -11.51 -12.64
N ASP A 826 -18.21 -10.84 -13.14
CA ASP A 826 -18.45 -9.44 -12.79
C ASP A 826 -18.52 -9.25 -11.26
N GLN A 827 -17.78 -8.27 -10.72
CA GLN A 827 -17.65 -8.06 -9.29
C GLN A 827 -19.01 -7.82 -8.61
N ARG A 828 -19.95 -7.18 -9.32
CA ARG A 828 -21.29 -6.85 -8.81
C ARG A 828 -22.18 -8.09 -8.77
N ALA A 829 -22.01 -9.00 -9.74
CA ALA A 829 -22.65 -10.32 -9.70
C ALA A 829 -22.22 -11.12 -8.45
N ASN A 830 -20.94 -11.06 -8.07
CA ASN A 830 -20.44 -11.76 -6.88
C ASN A 830 -21.06 -11.21 -5.58
N PHE A 831 -21.33 -9.90 -5.49
CA PHE A 831 -22.01 -9.35 -4.30
C PHE A 831 -23.46 -9.80 -4.21
N VAL A 832 -24.19 -9.78 -5.32
CA VAL A 832 -25.56 -10.30 -5.35
C VAL A 832 -25.59 -11.79 -4.97
N LEU A 833 -24.61 -12.57 -5.43
CA LEU A 833 -24.48 -13.97 -5.05
C LEU A 833 -24.19 -14.14 -3.55
N ALA A 834 -23.39 -13.26 -2.95
CA ALA A 834 -23.14 -13.24 -1.50
C ALA A 834 -24.38 -12.85 -0.69
N ASP A 835 -25.20 -11.92 -1.18
CA ASP A 835 -26.49 -11.56 -0.55
C ASP A 835 -27.49 -12.73 -0.60
N MET A 836 -27.55 -13.45 -1.72
CA MET A 836 -28.32 -14.70 -1.81
C MET A 836 -27.80 -15.74 -0.82
N ALA A 837 -26.48 -15.89 -0.71
CA ALA A 837 -25.86 -16.81 0.23
C ALA A 837 -26.21 -16.47 1.69
N ALA A 838 -26.32 -15.19 2.03
CA ALA A 838 -26.75 -14.74 3.36
C ALA A 838 -28.18 -15.22 3.69
N ILE A 839 -29.12 -15.16 2.72
CA ILE A 839 -30.49 -15.67 2.90
C ILE A 839 -30.47 -17.18 3.10
N HIS A 840 -29.75 -17.92 2.25
CA HIS A 840 -29.63 -19.37 2.41
C HIS A 840 -29.03 -19.74 3.78
N ALA A 841 -28.07 -18.95 4.29
CA ALA A 841 -27.48 -19.15 5.60
C ALA A 841 -28.49 -18.93 6.72
N GLN A 842 -29.32 -17.88 6.63
CA GLN A 842 -30.41 -17.63 7.60
C GLN A 842 -31.44 -18.76 7.64
N ARG A 843 -31.62 -19.49 6.54
CA ARG A 843 -32.47 -20.69 6.47
C ARG A 843 -31.78 -21.98 6.97
N GLY A 844 -30.49 -21.91 7.35
CA GLY A 844 -29.70 -23.06 7.77
C GLY A 844 -29.30 -23.98 6.60
N GLU A 845 -29.37 -23.50 5.36
CA GLU A 845 -29.10 -24.30 4.16
C GLU A 845 -27.60 -24.32 3.83
N ARG A 846 -27.02 -25.51 3.68
CA ARG A 846 -25.60 -25.67 3.29
C ARG A 846 -25.25 -25.06 1.93
N GLU A 847 -26.25 -24.82 1.08
CA GLU A 847 -26.06 -24.16 -0.21
C GLU A 847 -25.47 -22.74 -0.07
N ALA A 848 -25.66 -22.11 1.09
CA ALA A 848 -25.05 -20.82 1.43
C ALA A 848 -23.53 -20.83 1.29
N VAL A 849 -22.85 -21.85 1.84
CA VAL A 849 -21.39 -21.95 1.82
C VAL A 849 -20.89 -22.05 0.38
N ARG A 850 -21.54 -22.88 -0.45
CA ARG A 850 -21.17 -23.03 -1.87
C ARG A 850 -21.29 -21.71 -2.63
N LYS A 851 -22.35 -20.93 -2.39
CA LYS A 851 -22.53 -19.62 -3.03
C LYS A 851 -21.51 -18.60 -2.55
N TYR A 852 -21.16 -18.60 -1.26
CA TYR A 852 -20.07 -17.77 -0.76
C TYR A 852 -18.72 -18.17 -1.37
N ASP A 853 -18.44 -19.46 -1.53
CA ASP A 853 -17.22 -19.95 -2.18
C ASP A 853 -17.11 -19.46 -3.62
N GLU A 854 -18.19 -19.62 -4.42
CA GLU A 854 -18.25 -19.12 -5.80
C GLU A 854 -18.05 -17.60 -5.86
N ALA A 855 -18.72 -16.86 -4.98
CA ALA A 855 -18.61 -15.41 -4.91
C ALA A 855 -17.19 -14.95 -4.49
N ILE A 856 -16.59 -15.62 -3.51
CA ILE A 856 -15.23 -15.32 -3.02
C ILE A 856 -14.21 -15.64 -4.11
N ASP A 857 -14.32 -16.77 -4.80
CA ASP A 857 -13.39 -17.16 -5.86
C ASP A 857 -13.44 -16.17 -7.03
N GLY A 858 -14.64 -15.74 -7.45
CA GLY A 858 -14.82 -14.68 -8.43
C GLY A 858 -14.18 -13.36 -7.96
N THR A 859 -14.43 -12.97 -6.70
CA THR A 859 -13.85 -11.75 -6.13
C THR A 859 -12.33 -11.82 -5.95
N ILE A 860 -11.76 -13.00 -5.67
CA ILE A 860 -10.31 -13.21 -5.58
C ILE A 860 -9.66 -13.04 -6.95
N LYS A 861 -10.28 -13.55 -8.02
CA LYS A 861 -9.78 -13.38 -9.39
C LYS A 861 -9.72 -11.92 -9.81
N ASN A 862 -10.71 -11.12 -9.40
CA ASN A 862 -10.76 -9.70 -9.73
C ASN A 862 -9.87 -8.85 -8.80
N LEU A 863 -10.17 -8.88 -7.49
CA LEU A 863 -9.62 -7.93 -6.51
C LEU A 863 -8.41 -8.47 -5.73
N GLY A 864 -8.18 -9.79 -5.77
CA GLY A 864 -7.19 -10.47 -4.96
C GLY A 864 -7.67 -10.90 -3.56
N LYS A 865 -6.85 -11.76 -2.92
CA LYS A 865 -7.19 -12.48 -1.68
C LYS A 865 -7.23 -11.64 -0.41
N GLU A 866 -6.44 -10.56 -0.36
CA GLU A 866 -6.31 -9.68 0.82
C GLU A 866 -7.15 -8.40 0.67
N HIS A 867 -8.00 -8.30 -0.35
CA HIS A 867 -8.76 -7.10 -0.60
C HIS A 867 -9.90 -6.93 0.44
N PRO A 868 -10.18 -5.71 0.96
CA PRO A 868 -11.22 -5.47 1.98
C PRO A 868 -12.57 -6.12 1.72
N ARG A 869 -13.04 -6.07 0.47
CA ARG A 869 -14.32 -6.71 0.08
C ARG A 869 -14.25 -8.23 0.09
N THR A 870 -13.13 -8.83 -0.32
CA THR A 870 -12.90 -10.28 -0.22
C THR A 870 -12.90 -10.72 1.24
N LEU A 871 -12.26 -9.94 2.12
CA LEU A 871 -12.23 -10.23 3.55
C LEU A 871 -13.62 -10.10 4.19
N LEU A 872 -14.41 -9.12 3.80
CA LEU A 872 -15.80 -8.99 4.26
C LEU A 872 -16.63 -10.22 3.87
N MET A 873 -16.55 -10.65 2.61
CA MET A 873 -17.28 -11.84 2.14
C MET A 873 -16.84 -13.11 2.87
N LYS A 874 -15.55 -13.24 3.21
CA LYS A 874 -15.06 -14.34 4.05
C LYS A 874 -15.59 -14.27 5.49
N ALA A 875 -15.71 -13.06 6.07
CA ALA A 875 -16.35 -12.90 7.38
C ALA A 875 -17.82 -13.31 7.33
N ASP A 876 -18.54 -12.92 6.28
CA ASP A 876 -19.93 -13.32 6.08
C ASP A 876 -20.07 -14.83 5.87
N ARG A 877 -19.14 -15.48 5.16
CA ARG A 877 -19.07 -16.94 5.07
C ARG A 877 -18.79 -17.58 6.43
N GLY A 878 -17.93 -16.98 7.25
CA GLY A 878 -17.71 -17.36 8.64
C GLY A 878 -19.02 -17.34 9.45
N ARG A 879 -19.81 -16.27 9.33
CA ARG A 879 -21.16 -16.19 9.92
C ARG A 879 -22.08 -17.29 9.38
N ALA A 880 -22.01 -17.57 8.07
CA ALA A 880 -22.80 -18.62 7.46
C ALA A 880 -22.46 -20.02 7.99
N TYR A 881 -21.18 -20.34 8.21
CA TYR A 881 -20.76 -21.59 8.85
C TYR A 881 -21.43 -21.77 10.22
N ALA A 882 -21.53 -20.71 11.02
CA ALA A 882 -22.16 -20.78 12.34
C ALA A 882 -23.66 -21.08 12.23
N LEU A 883 -24.35 -20.43 11.29
CA LEU A 883 -25.80 -20.62 11.06
C LEU A 883 -26.15 -22.01 10.53
N VAL A 884 -25.28 -22.64 9.73
CA VAL A 884 -25.48 -24.03 9.27
C VAL A 884 -24.98 -25.08 10.28
N GLY A 885 -24.55 -24.65 11.48
CA GLY A 885 -24.15 -25.51 12.59
C GLY A 885 -22.66 -25.89 12.65
N GLU A 886 -21.82 -25.38 11.76
CA GLU A 886 -20.36 -25.63 11.71
C GLU A 886 -19.59 -24.55 12.51
N ARG A 887 -19.91 -24.43 13.82
CA ARG A 887 -19.47 -23.32 14.68
C ARG A 887 -17.95 -23.24 14.89
N GLU A 888 -17.26 -24.37 15.02
CA GLU A 888 -15.80 -24.39 15.18
C GLU A 888 -15.10 -23.90 13.91
N LYS A 889 -15.59 -24.31 12.74
CA LYS A 889 -15.08 -23.81 11.45
C LYS A 889 -15.37 -22.32 11.27
N ALA A 890 -16.56 -21.88 11.70
CA ALA A 890 -16.93 -20.47 11.70
C ALA A 890 -15.93 -19.63 12.51
N LEU A 891 -15.58 -20.09 13.72
CA LEU A 891 -14.62 -19.40 14.57
C LEU A 891 -13.24 -19.33 13.93
N VAL A 892 -12.72 -20.44 13.41
CA VAL A 892 -11.40 -20.46 12.72
C VAL A 892 -11.38 -19.54 11.51
N GLU A 893 -12.44 -19.53 10.69
CA GLU A 893 -12.56 -18.64 9.55
C GLU A 893 -12.60 -17.17 10.00
N LEU A 894 -13.44 -16.83 10.99
CA LEU A 894 -13.56 -15.47 11.51
C LEU A 894 -12.26 -15.00 12.18
N GLU A 895 -11.53 -15.84 12.90
CA GLU A 895 -10.22 -15.51 13.47
C GLU A 895 -9.18 -15.23 12.38
N ASN A 896 -9.15 -16.06 11.33
CA ASN A 896 -8.27 -15.86 10.18
C ASN A 896 -8.61 -14.57 9.43
N VAL A 897 -9.89 -14.29 9.22
CA VAL A 897 -10.36 -13.06 8.58
C VAL A 897 -10.11 -11.85 9.46
N TYR A 898 -10.36 -11.93 10.77
CA TYR A 898 -10.08 -10.87 11.72
C TYR A 898 -8.59 -10.55 11.77
N LYS A 899 -7.71 -11.56 11.77
CA LYS A 899 -6.26 -11.36 11.64
C LYS A 899 -5.90 -10.70 10.30
N GLN A 900 -6.56 -11.08 9.21
CA GLN A 900 -6.39 -10.46 7.90
C GLN A 900 -6.96 -9.03 7.83
N GLN A 901 -8.03 -8.69 8.56
CA GLN A 901 -8.63 -7.36 8.59
C GLN A 901 -7.90 -6.44 9.58
N LEU A 902 -7.45 -6.95 10.73
CA LEU A 902 -6.43 -6.29 11.54
C LEU A 902 -5.19 -6.03 10.70
N LYS A 903 -4.87 -6.95 9.79
CA LYS A 903 -3.84 -6.72 8.80
C LYS A 903 -4.22 -5.66 7.81
N VAL A 904 -5.42 -5.60 7.21
CA VAL A 904 -5.79 -4.83 5.99
C VAL A 904 -6.58 -3.54 6.22
N LEU A 905 -7.24 -3.40 7.34
CA LEU A 905 -8.11 -2.26 7.65
C LEU A 905 -7.69 -1.59 8.96
N GLY A 906 -7.03 -2.34 9.83
CA GLY A 906 -6.60 -1.93 11.15
C GLY A 906 -7.69 -2.16 12.21
N PRO A 907 -7.32 -2.10 13.50
CA PRO A 907 -8.23 -2.28 14.63
C PRO A 907 -9.28 -1.17 14.74
N ALA A 908 -8.99 0.06 14.34
CA ALA A 908 -9.93 1.19 14.43
C ALA A 908 -10.93 1.26 13.26
N HIS A 909 -11.16 0.15 12.56
CA HIS A 909 -12.07 0.10 11.41
C HIS A 909 -13.35 -0.65 11.77
N VAL A 910 -14.51 -0.06 11.42
CA VAL A 910 -15.85 -0.61 11.75
C VAL A 910 -16.02 -2.06 11.27
N LYS A 911 -15.61 -2.41 10.05
CA LYS A 911 -15.63 -3.79 9.53
C LYS A 911 -14.77 -4.79 10.33
N THR A 912 -13.60 -4.37 10.83
CA THR A 912 -12.77 -5.22 11.69
C THR A 912 -13.49 -5.53 13.00
N MET A 913 -14.15 -4.53 13.57
CA MET A 913 -14.95 -4.67 14.80
C MET A 913 -16.25 -5.45 14.57
N SER A 914 -16.86 -5.35 13.39
CA SER A 914 -18.00 -6.19 13.00
C SER A 914 -17.60 -7.68 12.94
N THR A 915 -16.42 -8.01 12.41
CA THR A 915 -15.91 -9.40 12.45
C THR A 915 -15.65 -9.85 13.90
N LYS A 916 -15.10 -8.98 14.76
CA LYS A 916 -14.90 -9.29 16.18
C LYS A 916 -16.23 -9.52 16.92
N HIS A 917 -17.25 -8.71 16.64
CA HIS A 917 -18.61 -8.93 17.12
C HIS A 917 -19.14 -10.31 16.67
N ASN A 918 -18.99 -10.66 15.40
CA ASN A 918 -19.39 -11.97 14.89
C ASN A 918 -18.63 -13.12 15.58
N MET A 919 -17.35 -12.95 15.88
CA MET A 919 -16.60 -13.92 16.70
C MET A 919 -17.21 -14.06 18.09
N GLY A 920 -17.58 -12.96 18.75
CA GLY A 920 -18.27 -12.98 20.05
C GLY A 920 -19.58 -13.77 19.99
N VAL A 921 -20.38 -13.57 18.95
CA VAL A 921 -21.62 -14.34 18.73
C VAL A 921 -21.34 -15.83 18.57
N VAL A 922 -20.33 -16.22 17.77
CA VAL A 922 -19.97 -17.64 17.59
C VAL A 922 -19.40 -18.25 18.88
N LEU A 923 -18.58 -17.52 19.63
CA LEU A 923 -18.04 -17.95 20.93
C LEU A 923 -19.16 -18.19 21.94
N SER A 924 -20.18 -17.32 21.97
CA SER A 924 -21.39 -17.51 22.80
C SER A 924 -22.13 -18.80 22.42
N GLN A 925 -22.30 -19.09 21.13
CA GLN A 925 -22.93 -20.34 20.67
C GLN A 925 -22.11 -21.60 20.99
N LEU A 926 -20.80 -21.46 21.23
CA LEU A 926 -19.91 -22.51 21.71
C LEU A 926 -19.84 -22.58 23.24
N ALA A 927 -20.68 -21.81 23.95
CA ALA A 927 -20.68 -21.67 25.41
C ALA A 927 -19.34 -21.18 26.01
N ARG A 928 -18.52 -20.47 25.21
CA ARG A 928 -17.27 -19.81 25.64
C ARG A 928 -17.55 -18.37 26.05
N PHE A 929 -18.37 -18.21 27.09
CA PHE A 929 -18.97 -16.93 27.45
C PHE A 929 -17.96 -15.85 27.86
N ASP A 930 -16.89 -16.19 28.58
CA ASP A 930 -15.87 -15.22 28.99
C ASP A 930 -15.12 -14.61 27.80
N GLU A 931 -14.82 -15.42 26.78
CA GLU A 931 -14.18 -14.96 25.56
C GLU A 931 -15.14 -14.15 24.68
N ALA A 932 -16.42 -14.54 24.65
CA ALA A 932 -17.47 -13.80 23.95
C ALA A 932 -17.67 -12.41 24.57
N GLN A 933 -17.76 -12.33 25.91
CA GLN A 933 -17.88 -11.07 26.64
C GLN A 933 -16.68 -10.15 26.36
N LYS A 934 -15.46 -10.67 26.46
CA LYS A 934 -14.25 -9.90 26.12
C LYS A 934 -14.27 -9.38 24.68
N ALA A 935 -14.72 -10.19 23.72
CA ALA A 935 -14.84 -9.75 22.34
C ALA A 935 -15.85 -8.61 22.17
N PHE A 936 -16.98 -8.65 22.89
CA PHE A 936 -17.96 -7.57 22.88
C PHE A 936 -17.46 -6.31 23.59
N ASP A 937 -16.76 -6.43 24.70
CA ASP A 937 -16.17 -5.29 25.43
C ASP A 937 -15.19 -4.51 24.55
N GLU A 938 -14.30 -5.20 23.81
CA GLU A 938 -13.38 -4.57 22.86
C GLU A 938 -14.12 -3.80 21.75
N VAL A 939 -15.26 -4.31 21.28
CA VAL A 939 -16.08 -3.65 20.25
C VAL A 939 -16.82 -2.44 20.81
N LEU A 940 -17.33 -2.50 22.04
CA LEU A 940 -18.00 -1.39 22.70
C LEU A 940 -17.01 -0.25 23.00
N GLU A 941 -15.83 -0.57 23.53
CA GLU A 941 -14.76 0.40 23.78
C GLU A 941 -14.33 1.13 22.49
N PHE A 942 -14.30 0.42 21.36
CA PHE A 942 -14.06 1.02 20.05
C PHE A 942 -15.09 2.09 19.71
N TYR A 943 -16.38 1.77 19.82
CA TYR A 943 -17.46 2.70 19.50
C TYR A 943 -17.49 3.90 20.48
N GLU A 944 -17.27 3.65 21.77
CA GLU A 944 -17.22 4.70 22.80
C GLU A 944 -16.06 5.69 22.57
N LYS A 945 -14.87 5.20 22.18
CA LYS A 945 -13.73 6.07 21.84
C LYS A 945 -13.91 6.84 20.55
N ALA A 946 -14.65 6.28 19.59
CA ALA A 946 -14.90 6.92 18.30
C ALA A 946 -15.99 8.01 18.36
N ALA A 947 -16.76 8.06 19.45
CA ALA A 947 -17.91 8.95 19.57
C ALA A 947 -17.51 10.41 19.83
N SER A 948 -17.76 11.27 18.85
CA SER A 948 -17.78 12.73 18.99
C SER A 948 -19.20 13.29 19.15
N ASP A 949 -20.22 12.46 18.93
CA ASP A 949 -21.66 12.77 19.01
C ASP A 949 -22.31 11.95 20.13
N PRO A 950 -23.31 12.48 20.87
CA PRO A 950 -24.10 11.70 21.83
C PRO A 950 -24.84 10.49 21.23
N GLN A 951 -25.05 10.40 19.91
CA GLN A 951 -25.76 9.28 19.27
C GLN A 951 -24.80 8.24 18.66
N LEU A 952 -24.76 7.05 19.25
CA LEU A 952 -23.89 5.93 18.81
C LEU A 952 -24.49 5.13 17.63
N PRO A 953 -23.68 4.48 16.78
CA PRO A 953 -24.16 3.71 15.62
C PRO A 953 -24.88 2.40 16.01
N LEU A 954 -25.71 1.84 15.11
CA LEU A 954 -26.46 0.60 15.37
C LEU A 954 -25.60 -0.59 15.82
N GLY A 955 -24.39 -0.73 15.28
CA GLY A 955 -23.44 -1.79 15.65
C GLY A 955 -23.10 -1.81 17.16
N TYR A 956 -23.09 -0.64 17.81
CA TYR A 956 -22.90 -0.53 19.26
C TYR A 956 -24.09 -1.16 20.00
N TYR A 957 -25.32 -0.81 19.63
CA TYR A 957 -26.53 -1.34 20.28
C TYR A 957 -26.71 -2.84 20.03
N TYR A 958 -26.39 -3.35 18.83
CA TYR A 958 -26.35 -4.80 18.54
C TYR A 958 -25.36 -5.54 19.45
N THR A 959 -24.19 -4.92 19.68
CA THR A 959 -23.16 -5.48 20.55
C THR A 959 -23.63 -5.51 22.01
N LEU A 960 -24.27 -4.44 22.50
CA LEU A 960 -24.87 -4.44 23.84
C LEU A 960 -25.92 -5.54 24.02
N LYS A 961 -26.81 -5.72 23.04
CA LYS A 961 -27.82 -6.80 23.08
C LYS A 961 -27.15 -8.17 23.17
N SER A 962 -26.12 -8.40 22.35
CA SER A 962 -25.42 -9.69 22.29
C SER A 962 -24.61 -9.97 23.56
N ARG A 963 -24.01 -8.93 24.17
CA ARG A 963 -23.36 -9.04 25.48
C ARG A 963 -24.37 -9.30 26.58
N ALA A 964 -25.53 -8.65 26.55
CA ALA A 964 -26.62 -8.90 27.50
C ALA A 964 -27.11 -10.36 27.46
N ASP A 965 -27.24 -10.94 26.27
CA ASP A 965 -27.58 -12.37 26.13
C ASP A 965 -26.52 -13.25 26.80
N VAL A 966 -25.21 -12.96 26.60
CA VAL A 966 -24.12 -13.71 27.24
C VAL A 966 -24.13 -13.57 28.76
N LEU A 967 -24.33 -12.35 29.28
CA LEU A 967 -24.40 -12.08 30.72
C LEU A 967 -25.60 -12.80 31.36
N ARG A 968 -26.74 -12.88 30.65
CA ARG A 968 -27.90 -13.66 31.09
C ARG A 968 -27.57 -15.13 31.23
N GLU A 969 -26.91 -15.73 30.23
CA GLU A 969 -26.50 -17.15 30.27
C GLU A 969 -25.45 -17.43 31.36
N GLN A 970 -24.60 -16.45 31.70
CA GLN A 970 -23.67 -16.53 32.83
C GLN A 970 -24.35 -16.33 34.21
N GLY A 971 -25.61 -15.88 34.24
CA GLY A 971 -26.36 -15.59 35.47
C GLY A 971 -26.17 -14.17 36.04
N ASP A 972 -25.42 -13.28 35.38
CA ASP A 972 -25.36 -11.86 35.74
C ASP A 972 -26.57 -11.10 35.17
N HIS A 973 -27.73 -11.42 35.72
CA HIS A 973 -29.01 -10.84 35.30
C HIS A 973 -29.09 -9.32 35.51
N ALA A 974 -28.32 -8.76 36.44
CA ALA A 974 -28.32 -7.32 36.73
C ALA A 974 -27.65 -6.53 35.62
N SER A 975 -26.42 -6.93 35.25
CA SER A 975 -25.68 -6.32 34.13
C SER A 975 -26.39 -6.58 32.80
N ALA A 976 -26.95 -7.78 32.60
CA ALA A 976 -27.74 -8.11 31.40
C ALA A 976 -28.93 -7.15 31.22
N LEU A 977 -29.68 -6.87 32.30
CA LEU A 977 -30.81 -5.94 32.25
C LEU A 977 -30.37 -4.49 32.01
N GLU A 978 -29.20 -4.07 32.51
CA GLU A 978 -28.62 -2.76 32.20
C GLU A 978 -28.27 -2.66 30.70
N ASP A 979 -27.61 -3.67 30.15
CA ASP A 979 -27.22 -3.69 28.74
C ASP A 979 -28.44 -3.74 27.80
N TYR A 980 -29.49 -4.51 28.13
CA TYR A 980 -30.73 -4.45 27.36
C TYR A 980 -31.37 -3.06 27.39
N LYS A 981 -31.35 -2.36 28.54
CA LYS A 981 -31.86 -0.98 28.64
C LYS A 981 -31.03 -0.01 27.81
N ARG A 982 -29.70 -0.11 27.85
CA ARG A 982 -28.80 0.70 27.01
C ARG A 982 -28.99 0.39 25.52
N SER A 983 -29.14 -0.89 25.17
CA SER A 983 -29.39 -1.35 23.80
C SER A 983 -30.72 -0.80 23.26
N TYR A 984 -31.76 -0.70 24.10
CA TYR A 984 -33.04 -0.08 23.74
C TYR A 984 -32.94 1.42 23.39
N GLY A 985 -31.80 2.07 23.69
CA GLY A 985 -31.45 3.39 23.17
C GLY A 985 -31.46 3.46 21.63
N ALA A 986 -31.33 2.33 20.94
CA ALA A 986 -31.51 2.21 19.49
C ALA A 986 -32.87 2.72 18.98
N ARG A 987 -33.89 2.89 19.85
CA ARG A 987 -35.19 3.50 19.48
C ARG A 987 -35.08 4.92 18.93
N CYS A 988 -33.97 5.61 19.20
CA CYS A 988 -33.68 6.91 18.61
C CYS A 988 -33.24 6.82 17.14
N LEU A 989 -32.92 5.61 16.67
CA LEU A 989 -32.45 5.33 15.31
C LEU A 989 -33.42 4.48 14.51
N CYS A 990 -34.28 3.69 15.16
CA CYS A 990 -35.17 2.73 14.51
C CYS A 990 -36.64 3.06 14.74
N ASP A 991 -37.49 2.67 13.78
CA ASP A 991 -38.94 2.72 13.96
C ASP A 991 -39.41 1.80 15.10
N GLU A 992 -40.52 2.12 15.76
CA GLU A 992 -41.09 1.32 16.85
C GLU A 992 -41.44 -0.12 16.42
N THR A 993 -41.67 -0.34 15.12
CA THR A 993 -41.91 -1.67 14.54
C THR A 993 -40.64 -2.39 14.10
N SER A 994 -39.45 -1.86 14.43
CA SER A 994 -38.18 -2.49 14.09
C SER A 994 -38.05 -3.88 14.73
N PRO A 995 -37.72 -4.93 13.94
CA PRO A 995 -37.45 -6.28 14.45
C PRO A 995 -36.36 -6.31 15.54
N PHE A 996 -35.40 -5.39 15.48
CA PHE A 996 -34.32 -5.33 16.46
C PHE A 996 -34.82 -4.86 17.84
N LEU A 997 -35.62 -3.79 17.91
CA LEU A 997 -36.21 -3.33 19.18
C LEU A 997 -37.14 -4.37 19.78
N PHE A 998 -37.92 -5.06 18.93
CA PHE A 998 -38.76 -6.18 19.34
C PHE A 998 -37.94 -7.31 19.98
N SER A 999 -36.77 -7.64 19.39
CA SER A 999 -35.89 -8.69 19.91
C SER A 999 -35.32 -8.36 21.31
N ILE A 1000 -35.03 -7.08 21.59
CA ILE A 1000 -34.53 -6.64 22.90
C ILE A 1000 -35.61 -6.78 23.97
N GLU A 1001 -36.82 -6.29 23.69
CA GLU A 1001 -37.93 -6.36 24.64
C GLU A 1001 -38.40 -7.81 24.85
N LEU A 1002 -38.35 -8.66 23.82
CA LEU A 1002 -38.64 -10.08 23.97
C LEU A 1002 -37.60 -10.77 24.88
N ALA A 1003 -36.31 -10.49 24.69
CA ALA A 1003 -35.25 -11.03 25.55
C ALA A 1003 -35.38 -10.56 27.02
N LYS A 1004 -35.81 -9.31 27.24
CA LYS A 1004 -36.16 -8.82 28.58
C LYS A 1004 -37.35 -9.56 29.19
N ALA A 1005 -38.37 -9.89 28.38
CA ALA A 1005 -39.51 -10.68 28.85
C ALA A 1005 -39.06 -12.08 29.28
N ASP A 1006 -38.21 -12.75 28.51
CA ASP A 1006 -37.62 -14.04 28.87
C ASP A 1006 -36.86 -13.95 30.19
N LEU A 1007 -35.98 -12.94 30.33
CA LEU A 1007 -35.23 -12.69 31.57
C LEU A 1007 -36.15 -12.44 32.78
N PHE A 1008 -37.27 -11.73 32.60
CA PHE A 1008 -38.25 -11.55 33.68
C PHE A 1008 -38.94 -12.85 34.08
N ILE A 1009 -39.17 -13.78 33.14
CA ILE A 1009 -39.71 -15.10 33.46
C ILE A 1009 -38.68 -15.91 34.25
N GLU A 1010 -37.41 -15.91 33.83
CA GLU A 1010 -36.30 -16.58 34.53
C GLU A 1010 -36.13 -16.09 35.97
N LEU A 1011 -36.28 -14.78 36.19
CA LEU A 1011 -36.23 -14.15 37.52
C LEU A 1011 -37.52 -14.31 38.34
N GLY A 1012 -38.55 -14.99 37.82
CA GLY A 1012 -39.85 -15.15 38.47
C GLY A 1012 -40.69 -13.88 38.56
N MET A 1013 -40.33 -12.82 37.83
CA MET A 1013 -41.01 -11.53 37.77
C MET A 1013 -42.19 -11.58 36.78
N LEU A 1014 -43.09 -12.55 36.95
CA LEU A 1014 -44.12 -12.92 35.96
C LEU A 1014 -45.04 -11.76 35.56
N GLU A 1015 -45.39 -10.86 36.48
CA GLU A 1015 -46.21 -9.68 36.16
C GLU A 1015 -45.51 -8.69 35.22
N LYS A 1016 -44.18 -8.52 35.35
CA LYS A 1016 -43.42 -7.66 34.44
C LYS A 1016 -43.32 -8.29 33.06
N ALA A 1017 -43.06 -9.61 33.00
CA ALA A 1017 -43.06 -10.35 31.75
C ALA A 1017 -44.41 -10.25 31.02
N GLU A 1018 -45.53 -10.42 31.74
CA GLU A 1018 -46.88 -10.32 31.18
C GLU A 1018 -47.16 -8.92 30.59
N ARG A 1019 -46.73 -7.85 31.28
CA ARG A 1019 -46.85 -6.48 30.75
C ARG A 1019 -46.00 -6.27 29.49
N THR A 1020 -44.73 -6.67 29.50
CA THR A 1020 -43.85 -6.54 28.34
C THR A 1020 -44.38 -7.31 27.12
N LEU A 1021 -44.86 -8.55 27.32
CA LEU A 1021 -45.45 -9.34 26.23
C LEU A 1021 -46.77 -8.75 25.71
N ALA A 1022 -47.57 -8.11 26.57
CA ALA A 1022 -48.79 -7.43 26.15
C ALA A 1022 -48.50 -6.19 25.29
N ASP A 1023 -47.45 -5.45 25.61
CA ASP A 1023 -46.97 -4.33 24.79
C ASP A 1023 -46.42 -4.83 23.45
N LEU A 1024 -45.63 -5.90 23.47
CA LEU A 1024 -45.13 -6.56 22.26
C LEU A 1024 -46.24 -7.13 21.37
N ASP A 1025 -47.35 -7.64 21.92
CA ASP A 1025 -48.48 -8.14 21.10
C ASP A 1025 -49.10 -7.04 20.22
N ARG A 1026 -49.04 -5.77 20.65
CA ARG A 1026 -49.51 -4.64 19.82
C ARG A 1026 -48.59 -4.40 18.63
N VAL A 1027 -47.28 -4.49 18.85
CA VAL A 1027 -46.25 -4.33 17.81
C VAL A 1027 -46.26 -5.54 16.86
N ARG A 1028 -46.36 -6.76 17.42
CA ARG A 1028 -46.44 -8.04 16.70
C ARG A 1028 -47.52 -8.04 15.62
N LYS A 1029 -48.70 -7.47 15.90
CA LYS A 1029 -49.83 -7.41 14.95
C LYS A 1029 -49.52 -6.59 13.69
N ARG A 1030 -48.49 -5.74 13.73
CA ARG A 1030 -48.03 -4.91 12.61
C ARG A 1030 -46.80 -5.52 11.92
N MET A 1031 -46.24 -6.60 12.46
CA MET A 1031 -45.09 -7.32 11.89
C MET A 1031 -45.55 -8.47 10.99
N ASP A 1032 -44.71 -8.83 10.02
CA ASP A 1032 -44.96 -9.95 9.13
C ASP A 1032 -44.99 -11.28 9.90
N LYS A 1033 -46.01 -12.10 9.66
CA LYS A 1033 -46.30 -13.36 10.37
C LYS A 1033 -45.18 -14.39 10.24
N ASP A 1034 -44.39 -14.32 9.17
CA ASP A 1034 -43.32 -15.28 8.89
C ASP A 1034 -41.99 -14.95 9.61
N LEU A 1035 -41.91 -13.85 10.36
CA LEU A 1035 -40.73 -13.52 11.16
C LEU A 1035 -40.47 -14.58 12.25
N TYR A 1036 -39.22 -15.06 12.34
CA TYR A 1036 -38.78 -15.95 13.42
C TYR A 1036 -39.10 -15.41 14.82
N LEU A 1037 -38.99 -14.09 15.00
CA LEU A 1037 -39.30 -13.39 16.26
C LEU A 1037 -40.75 -13.59 16.71
N ILE A 1038 -41.69 -13.81 15.79
CA ILE A 1038 -43.10 -14.08 16.13
C ILE A 1038 -43.25 -15.49 16.70
N LYS A 1039 -42.55 -16.49 16.13
CA LYS A 1039 -42.53 -17.84 16.70
C LYS A 1039 -41.89 -17.84 18.08
N SER A 1040 -40.75 -17.15 18.23
CA SER A 1040 -40.08 -16.98 19.52
C SER A 1040 -40.99 -16.31 20.55
N PHE A 1041 -41.75 -15.28 20.15
CA PHE A 1041 -42.74 -14.64 21.01
C PHE A 1041 -43.83 -15.62 21.49
N GLU A 1042 -44.36 -16.46 20.59
CA GLU A 1042 -45.36 -17.47 20.93
C GLU A 1042 -44.81 -18.53 21.90
N GLU A 1043 -43.56 -18.93 21.73
CA GLU A 1043 -42.85 -19.83 22.66
C GLU A 1043 -42.65 -19.19 24.03
N THR A 1044 -42.21 -17.93 24.10
CA THR A 1044 -42.09 -17.17 25.35
C THR A 1044 -43.43 -17.05 26.07
N VAL A 1045 -44.52 -16.78 25.35
CA VAL A 1045 -45.88 -16.75 25.92
C VAL A 1045 -46.27 -18.12 26.50
N LYS A 1046 -45.94 -19.21 25.80
CA LYS A 1046 -46.16 -20.57 26.31
C LYS A 1046 -45.34 -20.83 27.58
N TYR A 1047 -44.08 -20.40 27.60
CA TYR A 1047 -43.19 -20.54 28.75
C TYR A 1047 -43.69 -19.77 29.97
N LEU A 1048 -44.14 -18.53 29.79
CA LEU A 1048 -44.79 -17.73 30.85
C LEU A 1048 -46.01 -18.45 31.45
N ASN A 1049 -46.85 -19.04 30.60
CA ASN A 1049 -48.04 -19.76 31.05
C ASN A 1049 -47.68 -21.00 31.89
N THR A 1050 -46.65 -21.75 31.50
CA THR A 1050 -46.13 -22.88 32.27
C THR A 1050 -45.57 -22.43 33.62
N ALA A 1051 -44.70 -21.41 33.64
CA ALA A 1051 -44.13 -20.86 34.87
C ALA A 1051 -45.22 -20.35 35.85
N ARG A 1052 -46.29 -19.76 35.32
CA ARG A 1052 -47.46 -19.32 36.11
C ARG A 1052 -48.21 -20.50 36.74
N ALA A 1053 -48.37 -21.60 36.00
CA ALA A 1053 -49.02 -22.81 36.52
C ALA A 1053 -48.20 -23.44 37.65
N GLU A 1054 -46.88 -23.48 37.51
CA GLU A 1054 -45.95 -23.99 38.53
C GLU A 1054 -45.93 -23.11 39.78
N SER A 1055 -45.87 -21.78 39.62
CA SER A 1055 -45.95 -20.81 40.72
C SER A 1055 -47.26 -20.94 41.52
N LYS A 1056 -48.40 -21.07 40.83
CA LYS A 1056 -49.70 -21.35 41.48
C LYS A 1056 -49.70 -22.69 42.22
N GLY A 1057 -49.14 -23.73 41.62
CA GLY A 1057 -49.01 -25.05 42.25
C GLY A 1057 -48.13 -25.02 43.51
N PHE A 1058 -47.04 -24.26 43.49
CA PHE A 1058 -46.16 -24.07 44.64
C PHE A 1058 -46.84 -23.26 45.76
N ALA A 1059 -47.49 -22.15 45.42
CA ALA A 1059 -48.27 -21.35 46.38
C ALA A 1059 -49.39 -22.17 47.04
N MET A 1060 -50.05 -23.05 46.28
CA MET A 1060 -51.07 -23.95 46.81
C MET A 1060 -50.48 -24.99 47.77
N ARG A 1061 -49.27 -25.53 47.50
CA ARG A 1061 -48.56 -26.43 48.43
C ARG A 1061 -48.13 -25.73 49.72
N ILE A 1062 -47.61 -24.51 49.64
CA ILE A 1062 -47.28 -23.71 50.84
C ILE A 1062 -48.54 -23.41 51.64
N ASN A 1063 -49.64 -23.01 50.99
CA ASN A 1063 -50.89 -22.75 51.69
C ASN A 1063 -51.43 -24.01 52.38
N ASN A 1064 -51.32 -25.18 51.73
CA ASN A 1064 -51.69 -26.46 52.34
C ASN A 1064 -50.80 -26.82 53.54
N LEU A 1065 -49.48 -26.62 53.43
CA LEU A 1065 -48.54 -26.83 54.54
C LEU A 1065 -48.78 -25.86 55.70
N TRP A 1066 -49.10 -24.61 55.39
CA TRP A 1066 -49.45 -23.59 56.39
C TRP A 1066 -50.79 -23.89 57.07
N MET A 1067 -51.79 -24.36 56.31
CA MET A 1067 -53.07 -24.81 56.87
C MET A 1067 -52.91 -26.06 57.74
N ASP A 1068 -52.06 -27.03 57.35
CA ASP A 1068 -51.73 -28.21 58.18
C ASP A 1068 -50.97 -27.79 59.45
N PHE A 1069 -49.99 -26.88 59.34
CA PHE A 1069 -49.32 -26.28 60.50
C PHE A 1069 -50.31 -25.58 61.45
N MET A 1070 -51.23 -24.77 60.92
CA MET A 1070 -52.26 -24.08 61.70
C MET A 1070 -53.25 -25.06 62.36
N GLN A 1071 -53.58 -26.17 61.71
CA GLN A 1071 -54.41 -27.23 62.30
C GLN A 1071 -53.67 -27.99 63.42
N ARG A 1072 -52.37 -28.29 63.24
CA ARG A 1072 -51.54 -28.91 64.28
C ARG A 1072 -51.33 -27.98 65.48
N ALA A 1073 -51.10 -26.69 65.24
CA ALA A 1073 -51.00 -25.67 66.29
C ALA A 1073 -52.32 -25.51 67.06
N LYS A 1074 -53.48 -25.60 66.40
CA LYS A 1074 -54.80 -25.63 67.06
C LYS A 1074 -55.05 -26.90 67.90
N ARG A 1075 -54.48 -28.05 67.51
CA ARG A 1075 -54.56 -29.29 68.30
C ARG A 1075 -53.66 -29.22 69.54
N HIS A 1076 -52.43 -28.73 69.39
CA HIS A 1076 -51.53 -28.52 70.53
C HIS A 1076 -52.09 -27.53 71.57
N ARG A 1077 -52.79 -26.47 71.15
CA ARG A 1077 -53.48 -25.55 72.07
C ARG A 1077 -54.66 -26.16 72.84
N ARG A 1078 -55.24 -27.27 72.36
CA ARG A 1078 -56.30 -28.01 73.07
C ARG A 1078 -55.77 -29.07 74.04
N ASP A 1079 -54.50 -29.45 73.93
CA ASP A 1079 -53.84 -30.38 74.84
C ASP A 1079 -53.08 -29.65 75.98
N GLU A 1080 -52.96 -28.31 75.92
CA GLU A 1080 -52.38 -27.44 76.96
C GLU A 1080 -53.42 -26.62 77.77
N GLU A 1081 -54.71 -26.66 77.40
CA GLU A 1081 -55.85 -26.20 78.22
C GLU A 1081 -56.46 -27.39 78.97
#